data_AF-A0A4Q1FSY1-F1
#
_entry.id   AF-A0A4Q1FSY1-F1
#
_cell.length_a   1.000
_cell.length_b   1.000
_cell.length_c   1.000
_cell.angle_alpha   90.00
_cell.angle_beta   90.00
_cell.angle_gamma   90.00
#
_symmetry.space_group_name_H-M   'P 1'
#
loop_
_entity.id
_entity.type
_entity.pdbx_description
1 polymer ?
#
loop_
_entity_poly.entity_id
_entity_poly.type
_entity_poly.pdbx_seq_one_letter_code
_entity_poly.pdbx_strand_id
1 'polypeptide(L)'
;MKNNLFLFLILFSNFLWGQGGQEQYKIELYNLSYSVNAGVKNSTSSHVLIEVVYSDNSTEELYFRDIQNNGDNENNWGMSPRIVSKRPSSIHTEGFVNFRTGTDAEYNQYDAVSICNQNDHNVDTHTPRMTWITYKTKITPVHTLISLTEAGATNTILPSEDKISLFAREGFDASLYNYQYSLDNINWVNVNSSLSTLNKLNVSAKDLFGNNYLQHVGKNIYFRVVSCLENGSYQSVSSPVVLTIMQSAPHILSNTVNKTRCSDTTDGSVVLNFERSLIANETLKISLVNTDTGAAVLNQDITSQLQNSTSFTLGNLPPGKYKLDLLGTYSSNATYTDSPGHTISFEILKPDPVIFSMTSQTNVYCFQGNDGIIALTAGGGQNQFQYSITKDNQPYLDWTDFSNGANTQIQNLAAGIYKIKVRDSNLCVAKEGANEKEISVTITQPAAAIAIPTSETEIVQPTGYGLSNGYISLRVTGGTPNTNGTYDFEWRKDTANGPVITTGITTDAVNNPFTIKLDGLPAGKYYLTVKDKNYSGASSQLGNCGIISREFTVDQPLPLISNIEIQKQISCNIANDYQYKADLNGNGTPDEAEDGILKAVVTGGVGTYTYQWQIQNGGVFQNIAGATQSTLANLTTGTYKVLVKDVNNNTADAQFTFVFPTQLAITLSASTIACYSQNSGQVSVNATGGTGAYSYQWNTNDTTPTVTGLSAGNYFVLVNDSKNCKVSGSTQIIGPDQLLIEDLSVTHPICFGAANGEIKINITGGKAPYNIVWSNGMTGLNNIGIKAGTYNVTVTDANGCSIFRNYTLTDPAQLKVDLGSDITLCLGDTQTYNVDINEVGATYQWKDQTGNIISSSPSITLSKAGTYIVLITDSKGCTATDEVVIKNSMDVLDPQLMLTTHAYVESTVVLVNTSPTKPEKVVWVIPDTPDIKVLNKTDDFLELKFSKTGSYEIGLKGMQGECVKTFYKKVVVEENTSGINTDPVKASNVREFTILPNPNKGVFKVLVGLDIAAPVKVRIVDMMSHEAYPAVEMPSSTFFTIPYSTSLPAGTYLIILETRNEALVKRMLVQ
;
A
#
# COMPACT_ATOMS: atom_id res chain seq x y z
N MET A 1 45.50 8.94 90.87
CA MET A 1 45.69 9.24 92.31
C MET A 1 46.45 8.10 92.96
N LYS A 2 47.66 8.39 93.44
CA LYS A 2 48.63 7.63 94.26
C LYS A 2 50.05 7.89 93.72
N ASN A 3 50.46 9.16 93.82
CA ASN A 3 51.85 9.62 93.74
C ASN A 3 52.11 10.32 95.07
N ASN A 4 52.97 9.75 95.92
CA ASN A 4 53.72 10.41 97.00
C ASN A 4 54.23 9.34 97.98
N LEU A 5 55.31 8.61 97.61
CA LEU A 5 56.18 7.95 98.60
C LEU A 5 57.49 7.37 98.00
N PHE A 6 58.25 8.09 97.18
CA PHE A 6 59.58 7.60 96.74
C PHE A 6 60.55 8.73 96.39
N LEU A 7 60.66 9.73 97.28
CA LEU A 7 61.61 10.83 97.14
C LEU A 7 62.15 11.23 98.52
N PHE A 8 62.70 10.28 99.30
CA PHE A 8 63.35 10.61 100.58
C PHE A 8 64.47 9.64 101.02
N LEU A 9 65.03 8.79 100.14
CA LEU A 9 66.06 7.81 100.52
C LEU A 9 67.31 7.75 99.61
N ILE A 10 67.63 8.83 98.88
CA ILE A 10 68.80 8.89 97.95
C ILE A 10 69.74 10.06 98.30
N LEU A 11 69.93 10.38 99.58
CA LEU A 11 70.86 11.42 100.02
C LEU A 11 71.88 10.99 101.09
N PHE A 12 71.97 9.70 101.40
CA PHE A 12 73.01 9.15 102.27
C PHE A 12 73.49 7.77 101.78
N SER A 13 74.33 7.75 100.74
CA SER A 13 75.18 6.57 100.46
C SER A 13 76.43 6.84 99.60
N ASN A 14 76.66 8.06 99.11
CA ASN A 14 77.96 8.43 98.51
C ASN A 14 79.03 8.80 99.57
N PHE A 15 79.09 8.01 100.63
CA PHE A 15 80.14 8.07 101.65
C PHE A 15 80.75 6.67 101.81
N LEU A 16 81.17 6.07 100.69
CA LEU A 16 82.14 4.97 100.71
C LEU A 16 83.54 5.56 100.92
N TRP A 17 83.80 5.99 102.16
CA TRP A 17 85.16 6.00 102.68
C TRP A 17 85.63 4.55 102.72
N GLY A 18 86.27 4.05 101.66
CA GLY A 18 86.46 2.59 101.58
C GLY A 18 87.21 2.05 100.38
N GLN A 19 88.30 2.68 99.94
CA GLN A 19 89.26 2.04 99.01
C GLN A 19 90.67 1.96 99.63
N GLY A 20 90.73 1.45 100.86
CA GLY A 20 91.98 1.17 101.59
C GLY A 20 92.26 2.12 102.76
N GLY A 21 91.76 3.36 102.72
CA GLY A 21 91.97 4.40 103.74
C GLY A 21 93.17 5.30 103.42
N GLN A 22 93.33 6.40 104.16
CA GLN A 22 94.46 7.32 103.97
C GLN A 22 95.80 6.71 104.43
N GLU A 23 96.89 7.23 103.88
CA GLU A 23 98.26 6.86 104.20
C GLU A 23 98.53 6.96 105.70
N GLN A 24 99.26 5.99 106.22
CA GLN A 24 99.67 5.94 107.62
C GLN A 24 101.14 5.56 107.71
N TYR A 25 101.87 6.29 108.53
CA TYR A 25 103.29 6.09 108.78
C TYR A 25 103.51 5.78 110.24
N LYS A 26 104.42 4.83 110.52
CA LYS A 26 104.94 4.56 111.85
C LYS A 26 106.26 5.31 112.01
N ILE A 27 106.31 6.28 112.93
CA ILE A 27 107.51 7.06 113.28
C ILE A 27 108.10 6.52 114.58
N GLU A 28 109.40 6.27 114.57
CA GLU A 28 110.19 5.82 115.72
C GLU A 28 111.32 6.84 115.94
N LEU A 29 111.57 7.27 117.18
CA LEU A 29 112.68 8.15 117.56
C LEU A 29 113.49 7.50 118.69
N TYR A 30 114.81 7.48 118.57
CA TYR A 30 115.68 6.85 119.57
C TYR A 30 117.05 7.55 119.67
N ASN A 31 117.72 7.35 120.81
CA ASN A 31 119.07 7.83 121.14
C ASN A 31 119.25 9.36 121.30
N LEU A 32 118.22 10.10 121.73
CA LEU A 32 118.29 11.54 121.95
C LEU A 32 119.22 11.93 123.11
N SER A 33 120.22 12.78 122.84
CA SER A 33 121.23 13.21 123.81
C SER A 33 121.74 14.65 123.61
N TYR A 34 121.85 15.44 124.70
CA TYR A 34 122.52 16.76 124.78
C TYR A 34 122.82 17.20 126.23
N SER A 35 123.72 18.16 126.47
CA SER A 35 124.07 18.67 127.81
C SER A 35 124.37 20.18 127.84
N VAL A 36 123.89 20.89 128.86
CA VAL A 36 124.09 22.33 129.10
C VAL A 36 125.20 22.53 130.14
N ASN A 37 126.26 23.22 129.75
CA ASN A 37 127.53 23.28 130.49
C ASN A 37 127.83 24.66 131.11
N ALA A 38 126.91 25.63 131.02
CA ALA A 38 127.04 26.93 131.67
C ALA A 38 125.73 27.42 132.31
N GLY A 39 125.84 28.35 133.26
CA GLY A 39 124.70 28.94 133.96
C GLY A 39 123.77 29.73 133.05
N VAL A 40 122.50 29.37 133.07
CA VAL A 40 121.40 29.99 132.30
C VAL A 40 120.82 31.18 133.10
N LYS A 41 120.45 32.26 132.41
CA LYS A 41 119.71 33.38 133.01
C LYS A 41 118.31 32.90 133.36
N ASN A 42 117.79 33.37 134.48
CA ASN A 42 116.45 33.01 134.91
C ASN A 42 115.41 33.73 134.02
N SER A 43 115.14 33.16 132.84
CA SER A 43 114.17 33.63 131.83
C SER A 43 113.38 32.43 131.31
N THR A 44 112.07 32.61 131.09
CA THR A 44 111.13 31.57 130.66
C THR A 44 111.26 31.18 129.18
N SER A 45 112.34 31.54 128.50
CA SER A 45 112.50 31.34 127.05
C SER A 45 113.57 30.31 126.66
N SER A 46 114.19 29.62 127.62
CA SER A 46 115.25 28.64 127.32
C SER A 46 114.69 27.21 127.20
N HIS A 47 114.81 26.53 126.05
CA HIS A 47 114.19 25.22 125.76
C HIS A 47 114.88 24.44 124.62
N VAL A 48 114.51 23.15 124.47
CA VAL A 48 114.80 22.26 123.33
C VAL A 48 113.49 21.63 122.83
N LEU A 49 113.22 21.71 121.54
CA LEU A 49 112.04 21.18 120.86
C LEU A 49 112.47 20.33 119.64
N ILE A 50 111.86 19.16 119.48
CA ILE A 50 111.96 18.32 118.28
C ILE A 50 110.54 18.00 117.83
N GLU A 51 110.23 18.31 116.58
CA GLU A 51 108.94 18.07 115.97
C GLU A 51 109.12 17.33 114.64
N VAL A 52 108.16 16.48 114.30
CA VAL A 52 108.04 16.02 112.92
C VAL A 52 107.32 17.10 112.14
N VAL A 53 107.89 17.44 110.98
CA VAL A 53 107.25 18.29 109.99
C VAL A 53 106.63 17.38 108.95
N TYR A 54 105.36 17.60 108.65
CA TYR A 54 104.65 16.88 107.62
C TYR A 54 104.76 17.58 106.27
N SER A 55 104.41 16.88 105.19
CA SER A 55 104.40 17.42 103.84
C SER A 55 103.43 18.61 103.65
N ASP A 56 102.46 18.78 104.56
CA ASP A 56 101.55 19.93 104.60
C ASP A 56 102.10 21.11 105.45
N ASN A 57 103.36 21.02 105.88
CA ASN A 57 104.04 21.94 106.80
C ASN A 57 103.43 22.04 108.21
N SER A 58 102.44 21.20 108.56
CA SER A 58 102.05 21.08 109.95
C SER A 58 103.15 20.37 110.73
N THR A 59 103.37 20.80 111.97
CA THR A 59 104.32 20.15 112.87
C THR A 59 103.57 19.42 113.98
N GLU A 60 104.19 18.36 114.47
CA GLU A 60 103.72 17.65 115.66
C GLU A 60 104.91 17.37 116.57
N GLU A 61 104.78 17.81 117.83
CA GLU A 61 105.81 17.63 118.85
C GLU A 61 106.13 16.14 119.04
N LEU A 62 107.42 15.82 118.89
CA LEU A 62 107.98 14.53 119.24
C LEU A 62 108.66 14.59 120.61
N TYR A 63 109.27 15.73 120.95
CA TYR A 63 109.97 15.95 122.22
C TYR A 63 110.09 17.45 122.53
N PHE A 64 109.79 17.87 123.77
CA PHE A 64 110.02 19.23 124.26
C PHE A 64 110.56 19.22 125.69
N ARG A 65 111.48 20.15 125.99
CA ARG A 65 112.03 20.33 127.35
C ARG A 65 112.50 21.76 127.61
N ASP A 66 112.07 22.34 128.73
CA ASP A 66 112.59 23.62 129.24
C ASP A 66 113.98 23.47 129.88
N ILE A 67 114.84 24.48 129.71
CA ILE A 67 116.20 24.57 130.24
C ILE A 67 116.29 25.74 131.22
N GLN A 68 116.62 25.47 132.49
CA GLN A 68 116.57 26.49 133.55
C GLN A 68 117.92 26.70 134.26
N ASN A 69 118.79 25.70 134.30
CA ASN A 69 120.00 25.74 135.13
C ASN A 69 121.25 25.24 134.39
N ASN A 70 122.43 25.55 134.95
CA ASN A 70 123.66 24.87 134.54
C ASN A 70 123.55 23.37 134.88
N GLY A 71 123.89 22.49 133.93
CA GLY A 71 123.88 21.04 134.12
C GLY A 71 122.64 20.31 133.58
N ASP A 72 121.63 21.01 133.06
CA ASP A 72 120.48 20.36 132.41
C ASP A 72 120.96 19.55 131.19
N ASN A 73 120.64 18.25 131.15
CA ASN A 73 121.03 17.34 130.07
C ASN A 73 119.99 16.25 129.80
N GLU A 74 120.02 15.68 128.60
CA GLU A 74 119.28 14.49 128.16
C GLU A 74 120.28 13.44 127.65
N ASN A 75 120.06 12.15 127.95
CA ASN A 75 120.98 11.08 127.55
C ASN A 75 120.23 9.81 127.15
N ASN A 76 120.34 9.44 125.87
CA ASN A 76 119.76 8.25 125.24
C ASN A 76 118.24 8.09 125.37
N TRP A 77 117.48 9.18 125.21
CA TRP A 77 116.02 9.12 125.22
C TRP A 77 115.44 8.57 123.90
N GLY A 78 114.27 7.95 123.96
CA GLY A 78 113.54 7.49 122.77
C GLY A 78 112.03 7.47 122.98
N MET A 79 111.29 7.45 121.87
CA MET A 79 109.83 7.47 121.81
C MET A 79 109.29 6.10 121.38
N SER A 80 108.16 5.67 121.97
CA SER A 80 107.43 4.51 121.46
C SER A 80 106.94 4.77 120.02
N PRO A 81 106.91 3.74 119.14
CA PRO A 81 106.48 3.92 117.76
C PRO A 81 105.09 4.56 117.69
N ARG A 82 104.98 5.66 116.95
CA ARG A 82 103.74 6.44 116.82
C ARG A 82 103.19 6.30 115.40
N ILE A 83 101.90 5.99 115.28
CA ILE A 83 101.22 5.98 113.98
C ILE A 83 100.66 7.37 113.70
N VAL A 84 101.00 7.91 112.54
CA VAL A 84 100.58 9.22 112.07
C VAL A 84 99.92 9.06 110.71
N SER A 85 98.94 9.90 110.39
CA SER A 85 98.17 9.81 109.13
C SER A 85 98.56 10.91 108.13
N LYS A 86 99.78 11.42 108.24
CA LYS A 86 100.36 12.46 107.39
C LYS A 86 101.79 12.07 107.01
N ARG A 87 102.21 12.36 105.78
CA ARG A 87 103.56 12.06 105.29
C ARG A 87 104.62 12.91 105.99
N PRO A 88 105.56 12.31 106.75
CA PRO A 88 106.70 13.05 107.31
C PRO A 88 107.61 13.55 106.20
N SER A 89 108.02 14.81 106.26
CA SER A 89 108.90 15.45 105.27
C SER A 89 110.28 15.75 105.85
N SER A 90 110.34 16.27 107.08
CA SER A 90 111.56 16.54 107.82
C SER A 90 111.34 16.41 109.33
N ILE A 91 112.43 16.40 110.09
CA ILE A 91 112.40 16.64 111.53
C ILE A 91 112.94 18.04 111.78
N HIS A 92 112.18 18.84 112.51
CA HIS A 92 112.55 20.17 112.95
C HIS A 92 113.07 20.11 114.38
N THR A 93 114.28 20.62 114.60
CA THR A 93 114.86 20.78 115.94
C THR A 93 115.13 22.25 116.17
N GLU A 94 114.48 22.84 117.16
CA GLU A 94 114.76 24.21 117.58
C GLU A 94 114.98 24.34 119.07
N GLY A 95 115.65 25.41 119.44
CA GLY A 95 115.84 25.77 120.81
C GLY A 95 116.63 27.05 120.95
N PHE A 96 116.37 27.72 122.06
CA PHE A 96 117.12 28.87 122.51
C PHE A 96 117.55 28.60 123.95
N VAL A 97 118.78 28.94 124.34
CA VAL A 97 119.23 28.85 125.74
C VAL A 97 120.03 30.10 126.08
N ASN A 98 119.49 30.92 126.99
CA ASN A 98 120.07 32.21 127.36
C ASN A 98 121.10 32.05 128.49
N PHE A 99 122.39 32.19 128.19
CA PHE A 99 123.44 32.06 129.18
C PHE A 99 123.67 33.37 129.94
N ARG A 100 124.00 33.27 131.25
CA ARG A 100 124.32 34.44 132.08
C ARG A 100 125.49 35.25 131.54
N THR A 101 126.44 34.58 130.90
CA THR A 101 127.61 35.21 130.29
C THR A 101 127.93 34.56 128.95
N GLY A 102 128.25 35.42 127.97
CA GLY A 102 128.65 35.05 126.61
C GLY A 102 127.49 34.72 125.68
N THR A 103 127.80 34.04 124.56
CA THR A 103 126.86 33.64 123.52
C THR A 103 125.88 32.56 123.97
N ASP A 104 124.61 32.88 123.80
CA ASP A 104 123.43 32.02 123.92
C ASP A 104 123.47 30.88 122.90
N ALA A 105 122.82 29.75 123.20
CA ALA A 105 122.59 28.72 122.19
C ALA A 105 121.33 29.11 121.42
N GLU A 106 121.42 29.17 120.10
CA GLU A 106 120.26 29.34 119.22
C GLU A 106 120.44 28.39 118.04
N TYR A 107 119.49 27.49 117.86
CA TYR A 107 119.48 26.51 116.78
C TYR A 107 118.06 26.31 116.31
N ASN A 108 117.93 26.17 115.00
CA ASN A 108 116.68 25.94 114.31
C ASN A 108 117.01 25.19 113.01
N GLN A 109 116.97 23.86 113.06
CA GLN A 109 117.44 22.97 112.00
C GLN A 109 116.31 22.07 111.51
N TYR A 110 116.19 21.94 110.19
CA TYR A 110 115.25 21.03 109.53
C TYR A 110 116.04 19.95 108.79
N ASP A 111 115.92 18.69 109.23
CA ASP A 111 116.56 17.54 108.61
C ASP A 111 115.54 16.75 107.78
N ALA A 112 115.73 16.67 106.46
CA ALA A 112 114.87 15.87 105.60
C ALA A 112 114.94 14.38 106.01
N VAL A 113 113.78 13.70 105.99
CA VAL A 113 113.70 12.28 106.32
C VAL A 113 113.40 11.41 105.10
N SER A 114 114.04 10.25 105.05
CA SER A 114 113.75 9.20 104.08
C SER A 114 112.83 8.15 104.69
N ILE A 115 111.75 7.80 103.97
CA ILE A 115 110.82 6.72 104.34
C ILE A 115 111.50 5.37 104.06
N CYS A 116 111.25 4.36 104.89
CA CYS A 116 111.86 3.03 104.94
C CYS A 116 113.31 2.99 105.45
N ASN A 117 114.05 4.09 105.44
CA ASN A 117 115.43 4.16 105.91
C ASN A 117 115.51 4.73 107.34
N GLN A 118 116.61 4.42 108.03
CA GLN A 118 116.97 5.10 109.28
C GLN A 118 117.60 6.45 108.96
N ASN A 119 117.19 7.49 109.67
CA ASN A 119 117.68 8.85 109.55
C ASN A 119 118.44 9.21 110.83
N ASP A 120 119.67 9.72 110.70
CA ASP A 120 120.51 10.14 111.82
C ASP A 120 120.51 11.68 111.87
N HIS A 121 120.26 12.24 113.05
CA HIS A 121 120.10 13.69 113.29
C HIS A 121 121.19 14.20 114.23
N ASN A 122 121.79 15.34 113.85
CA ASN A 122 122.86 15.97 114.61
C ASN A 122 122.81 17.50 114.45
N VAL A 123 122.58 18.22 115.55
CA VAL A 123 122.24 19.65 115.54
C VAL A 123 123.27 20.44 116.35
N ASP A 124 123.96 21.37 115.69
CA ASP A 124 124.93 22.28 116.33
C ASP A 124 124.19 23.37 117.12
N THR A 125 124.58 23.56 118.38
CA THR A 125 124.01 24.57 119.27
C THR A 125 124.72 25.93 119.18
N HIS A 126 125.76 26.04 118.35
CA HIS A 126 126.56 27.24 118.06
C HIS A 126 127.26 27.87 119.26
N THR A 127 127.40 27.12 120.36
CA THR A 127 128.09 27.58 121.56
C THR A 127 128.75 26.41 122.29
N PRO A 128 130.00 26.54 122.75
CA PRO A 128 130.66 25.48 123.54
C PRO A 128 129.99 25.30 124.92
N ARG A 129 129.05 26.17 125.28
CA ARG A 129 128.28 26.11 126.53
C ARG A 129 127.14 25.08 126.49
N MET A 130 126.84 24.47 125.34
CA MET A 130 125.88 23.38 125.20
C MET A 130 126.41 22.37 124.17
N THR A 131 126.29 21.07 124.42
CA THR A 131 126.69 20.07 123.40
C THR A 131 125.70 20.05 122.25
N TRP A 132 126.12 19.48 121.12
CA TRP A 132 125.22 19.18 120.01
C TRP A 132 124.08 18.25 120.45
N ILE A 133 122.94 18.35 119.78
CA ILE A 133 121.79 17.47 119.99
C ILE A 133 121.85 16.35 118.96
N THR A 134 121.91 15.10 119.41
CA THR A 134 122.01 13.92 118.54
C THR A 134 120.85 12.95 118.80
N TYR A 135 120.24 12.39 117.75
CA TYR A 135 119.19 11.35 117.82
C TYR A 135 118.99 10.64 116.46
N LYS A 136 118.13 9.63 116.39
CA LYS A 136 117.79 8.89 115.16
C LYS A 136 116.29 8.73 115.00
N THR A 137 115.81 8.65 113.75
CA THR A 137 114.41 8.33 113.44
C THR A 137 114.26 7.25 112.37
N LYS A 138 113.24 6.39 112.48
CA LYS A 138 112.84 5.43 111.41
C LYS A 138 111.36 5.59 111.10
N ILE A 139 111.03 5.68 109.81
CA ILE A 139 109.66 5.93 109.32
C ILE A 139 109.26 4.83 108.35
N THR A 140 108.18 4.10 108.61
CA THR A 140 107.70 3.00 107.76
C THR A 140 106.21 3.12 107.40
N PRO A 141 105.78 2.86 106.15
CA PRO A 141 104.36 2.83 105.76
C PRO A 141 103.60 1.72 106.49
N VAL A 142 102.28 1.88 106.66
CA VAL A 142 101.37 0.85 107.17
C VAL A 142 100.37 0.48 106.08
N HIS A 143 100.32 -0.80 105.69
CA HIS A 143 99.48 -1.28 104.58
C HIS A 143 98.22 -2.04 105.03
N THR A 144 97.13 -1.85 104.29
CA THR A 144 95.92 -2.69 104.33
C THR A 144 95.45 -2.96 102.91
N LEU A 145 94.83 -4.12 102.67
CA LEU A 145 94.26 -4.51 101.38
C LEU A 145 92.84 -5.04 101.57
N ILE A 146 91.91 -4.63 100.70
CA ILE A 146 90.51 -5.10 100.70
C ILE A 146 90.07 -5.49 99.29
N SER A 147 89.23 -6.52 99.15
CA SER A 147 88.60 -6.87 97.87
C SER A 147 87.15 -6.43 97.85
N LEU A 148 86.77 -5.71 96.80
CA LEU A 148 85.40 -5.25 96.61
C LEU A 148 84.89 -5.62 95.22
N THR A 149 83.59 -5.85 95.12
CA THR A 149 82.86 -5.87 93.85
C THR A 149 82.73 -4.45 93.31
N GLU A 150 82.34 -4.29 92.04
CA GLU A 150 82.06 -2.95 91.47
C GLU A 150 80.97 -2.19 92.24
N ALA A 151 80.04 -2.92 92.88
CA ALA A 151 79.00 -2.36 93.74
C ALA A 151 79.49 -1.98 95.15
N GLY A 152 80.78 -2.16 95.45
CA GLY A 152 81.39 -1.80 96.74
C GLY A 152 81.15 -2.81 97.87
N ALA A 153 80.64 -4.01 97.57
CA ALA A 153 80.48 -5.09 98.55
C ALA A 153 81.77 -5.92 98.65
N THR A 154 82.03 -6.56 99.80
CA THR A 154 83.18 -7.46 99.95
C THR A 154 83.12 -8.60 98.94
N ASN A 155 84.19 -8.75 98.16
CA ASN A 155 84.29 -9.82 97.17
C ASN A 155 85.15 -10.97 97.72
N THR A 156 84.70 -12.20 97.52
CA THR A 156 85.40 -13.43 97.93
C THR A 156 85.75 -14.32 96.73
N ILE A 157 85.47 -13.88 95.50
CA ILE A 157 85.60 -14.67 94.27
C ILE A 157 86.61 -14.01 93.33
N LEU A 158 87.46 -14.81 92.70
CA LEU A 158 88.28 -14.40 91.55
C LEU A 158 87.72 -15.08 90.30
N PRO A 159 86.90 -14.38 89.48
CA PRO A 159 86.37 -14.93 88.25
C PRO A 159 87.48 -15.21 87.24
N SER A 160 87.25 -16.15 86.34
CA SER A 160 88.24 -16.49 85.32
C SER A 160 88.37 -15.44 84.25
N GLU A 161 87.27 -14.89 83.75
CA GLU A 161 87.25 -13.90 82.66
C GLU A 161 87.01 -12.48 83.19
N ASP A 162 86.10 -12.31 84.16
CA ASP A 162 85.80 -11.00 84.74
C ASP A 162 86.89 -10.54 85.71
N LYS A 163 87.22 -9.25 85.63
CA LYS A 163 88.23 -8.64 86.51
C LYS A 163 87.58 -8.14 87.79
N ILE A 164 88.28 -8.31 88.90
CA ILE A 164 87.90 -7.77 90.20
C ILE A 164 88.92 -6.75 90.67
N SER A 165 88.49 -5.87 91.57
CA SER A 165 89.33 -4.81 92.12
C SER A 165 89.72 -5.09 93.58
N LEU A 166 91.02 -5.04 93.83
CA LEU A 166 91.65 -5.07 95.15
C LEU A 166 92.22 -3.68 95.45
N PHE A 167 91.91 -3.11 96.62
CA PHE A 167 92.26 -1.74 96.97
C PHE A 167 93.19 -1.69 98.17
N ALA A 168 94.37 -1.09 97.99
CA ALA A 168 95.32 -0.75 99.04
C ALA A 168 95.08 0.67 99.56
N ARG A 169 95.70 1.05 100.69
CA ARG A 169 95.68 2.46 101.17
C ARG A 169 96.08 3.43 100.08
N GLU A 170 95.58 4.66 100.15
CA GLU A 170 95.91 5.72 99.20
C GLU A 170 96.93 6.69 99.84
N GLY A 171 97.80 7.28 99.02
CA GLY A 171 98.72 8.35 99.45
C GLY A 171 100.20 7.96 99.37
N PHE A 172 100.57 6.70 99.61
CA PHE A 172 101.97 6.30 99.45
C PHE A 172 102.44 6.45 97.98
N ASP A 173 103.75 6.63 97.79
CA ASP A 173 104.37 6.68 96.47
C ASP A 173 104.22 5.34 95.74
N ALA A 174 104.01 5.35 94.41
CA ALA A 174 103.88 4.14 93.59
C ALA A 174 105.06 3.16 93.78
N SER A 175 106.26 3.69 93.99
CA SER A 175 107.47 2.91 94.22
C SER A 175 107.44 2.08 95.50
N LEU A 176 106.53 2.40 96.43
CA LEU A 176 106.39 1.70 97.71
C LEU A 176 105.40 0.52 97.64
N TYR A 177 104.50 0.44 96.65
CA TYR A 177 103.55 -0.67 96.56
C TYR A 177 104.10 -1.82 95.71
N ASN A 178 104.16 -3.00 96.30
CA ASN A 178 104.22 -4.24 95.55
C ASN A 178 103.05 -5.13 95.94
N TYR A 179 102.23 -5.52 94.96
CA TYR A 179 101.20 -6.53 95.15
C TYR A 179 101.81 -7.92 94.98
N GLN A 180 101.52 -8.81 95.92
CA GLN A 180 101.90 -10.20 95.83
C GLN A 180 100.68 -11.09 95.91
N TYR A 181 100.74 -12.21 95.22
CA TYR A 181 99.76 -13.28 95.35
C TYR A 181 100.43 -14.60 95.76
N SER A 182 99.65 -15.51 96.33
CA SER A 182 100.08 -16.84 96.72
C SER A 182 98.92 -17.83 96.63
N LEU A 183 99.21 -19.09 96.35
CA LEU A 183 98.23 -20.19 96.38
C LEU A 183 98.23 -20.96 97.71
N ASP A 184 99.28 -20.81 98.51
CA ASP A 184 99.48 -21.53 99.77
C ASP A 184 99.68 -20.61 100.98
N ASN A 185 99.63 -19.28 100.77
CA ASN A 185 99.88 -18.23 101.76
C ASN A 185 101.32 -18.22 102.32
N ILE A 186 102.24 -18.97 101.70
CA ILE A 186 103.64 -19.13 102.12
C ILE A 186 104.58 -18.64 101.01
N ASN A 187 104.39 -19.13 99.78
CA ASN A 187 105.18 -18.79 98.61
C ASN A 187 104.53 -17.62 97.87
N TRP A 188 105.14 -16.45 97.95
CA TRP A 188 104.59 -15.21 97.40
C TRP A 188 105.24 -14.82 96.09
N VAL A 189 104.42 -14.50 95.10
CA VAL A 189 104.83 -14.08 93.75
C VAL A 189 104.37 -12.66 93.51
N ASN A 190 105.25 -11.81 92.97
CA ASN A 190 104.87 -10.44 92.60
C ASN A 190 103.85 -10.47 91.44
N VAL A 191 102.77 -9.70 91.58
CA VAL A 191 101.81 -9.48 90.50
C VAL A 191 102.45 -8.58 89.44
N ASN A 192 102.12 -8.81 88.17
CA ASN A 192 102.56 -7.95 87.08
C ASN A 192 102.05 -6.51 87.31
N SER A 193 102.96 -5.53 87.29
CA SER A 193 102.64 -4.14 87.55
C SER A 193 101.65 -3.53 86.55
N SER A 194 101.49 -4.11 85.35
CA SER A 194 100.47 -3.66 84.38
C SER A 194 99.02 -3.90 84.83
N LEU A 195 98.80 -4.81 85.79
CA LEU A 195 97.47 -5.12 86.34
C LEU A 195 97.10 -4.19 87.50
N SER A 196 98.05 -3.40 88.00
CA SER A 196 97.84 -2.49 89.13
C SER A 196 98.09 -1.04 88.75
N THR A 197 97.28 -0.15 89.31
CA THR A 197 97.63 1.26 89.48
C THR A 197 98.13 1.49 90.93
N LEU A 198 98.58 2.71 91.25
CA LEU A 198 99.08 3.15 92.56
C LEU A 198 98.54 2.34 93.75
N ASN A 199 97.22 2.38 93.97
CA ASN A 199 96.53 1.78 95.13
C ASN A 199 95.44 0.77 94.74
N LYS A 200 95.35 0.36 93.47
CA LYS A 200 94.32 -0.56 92.98
C LYS A 200 94.92 -1.65 92.11
N LEU A 201 94.65 -2.90 92.42
CA LEU A 201 94.94 -4.06 91.57
C LEU A 201 93.66 -4.53 90.88
N ASN A 202 93.65 -4.59 89.54
CA ASN A 202 92.52 -5.07 88.75
C ASN A 202 92.90 -6.38 88.03
N VAL A 203 92.30 -7.50 88.44
CA VAL A 203 92.81 -8.83 88.09
C VAL A 203 91.70 -9.87 87.93
N SER A 204 91.89 -10.80 87.00
CA SER A 204 91.11 -12.04 86.84
C SER A 204 92.01 -13.27 87.03
N ALA A 205 91.44 -14.47 87.16
CA ALA A 205 92.26 -15.68 87.23
C ALA A 205 93.05 -15.92 85.93
N LYS A 206 92.48 -15.55 84.77
CA LYS A 206 93.16 -15.68 83.47
C LYS A 206 94.28 -14.66 83.28
N ASP A 207 94.19 -13.47 83.88
CA ASP A 207 95.31 -12.51 83.91
C ASP A 207 96.53 -13.08 84.67
N LEU A 208 96.30 -13.89 85.71
CA LEU A 208 97.38 -14.49 86.53
C LEU A 208 97.94 -15.79 85.96
N PHE A 209 97.07 -16.67 85.46
CA PHE A 209 97.44 -18.04 85.09
C PHE A 209 97.36 -18.32 83.58
N GLY A 210 96.95 -17.34 82.76
CA GLY A 210 96.70 -17.54 81.33
C GLY A 210 95.71 -18.67 81.10
N ASN A 211 95.91 -19.49 80.07
CA ASN A 211 95.05 -20.64 79.77
C ASN A 211 95.11 -21.77 80.81
N ASN A 212 96.05 -21.71 81.76
CA ASN A 212 96.18 -22.73 82.81
C ASN A 212 95.26 -22.48 84.02
N TYR A 213 94.48 -21.40 84.05
CA TYR A 213 93.63 -21.06 85.19
C TYR A 213 92.66 -22.18 85.62
N LEU A 214 92.19 -23.01 84.67
CA LEU A 214 91.24 -24.10 84.93
C LEU A 214 91.73 -25.09 86.00
N GLN A 215 93.05 -25.32 86.12
CA GLN A 215 93.62 -26.22 87.14
C GLN A 215 93.56 -25.65 88.57
N HIS A 216 93.20 -24.37 88.68
CA HIS A 216 93.10 -23.63 89.94
C HIS A 216 91.65 -23.29 90.33
N VAL A 217 90.66 -23.59 89.48
CA VAL A 217 89.24 -23.38 89.81
C VAL A 217 88.87 -24.17 91.08
N GLY A 218 88.20 -23.49 92.01
CA GLY A 218 87.85 -24.00 93.34
C GLY A 218 88.94 -23.87 94.41
N LYS A 219 90.16 -23.42 94.07
CA LYS A 219 91.24 -23.18 95.05
C LYS A 219 91.21 -21.74 95.56
N ASN A 220 91.72 -21.55 96.77
CA ASN A 220 91.94 -20.22 97.35
C ASN A 220 93.22 -19.59 96.79
N ILE A 221 93.19 -18.28 96.59
CA ILE A 221 94.31 -17.42 96.25
C ILE A 221 94.36 -16.27 97.24
N TYR A 222 95.57 -15.96 97.70
CA TYR A 222 95.84 -14.96 98.73
C TYR A 222 96.52 -13.77 98.07
N PHE A 223 96.08 -12.55 98.37
CA PHE A 223 96.70 -11.31 97.90
C PHE A 223 97.16 -10.45 99.06
N ARG A 224 98.30 -9.77 98.94
CA ARG A 224 98.76 -8.79 99.93
C ARG A 224 99.53 -7.65 99.27
N VAL A 225 99.71 -6.56 100.01
CA VAL A 225 100.60 -5.45 99.66
C VAL A 225 101.80 -5.42 100.60
N VAL A 226 102.98 -5.16 100.03
CA VAL A 226 104.25 -5.10 100.76
C VAL A 226 105.08 -3.87 100.37
N SER A 227 105.85 -3.33 101.33
CA SER A 227 106.82 -2.24 101.12
C SER A 227 108.02 -2.31 102.07
N CYS A 228 109.04 -1.47 101.83
CA CYS A 228 110.31 -1.40 102.58
C CYS A 228 111.05 -2.75 102.63
N LEU A 229 111.67 -3.15 101.51
CA LEU A 229 112.48 -4.36 101.45
C LEU A 229 113.85 -4.10 102.09
N GLU A 230 114.14 -4.80 103.19
CA GLU A 230 115.42 -4.69 103.92
C GLU A 230 115.94 -6.10 104.21
N ASN A 231 117.18 -6.42 103.79
CA ASN A 231 117.82 -7.74 103.94
C ASN A 231 116.96 -8.94 103.49
N GLY A 232 116.23 -8.78 102.37
CA GLY A 232 115.42 -9.86 101.77
C GLY A 232 114.04 -10.07 102.42
N SER A 233 113.66 -9.27 103.42
CA SER A 233 112.34 -9.30 104.05
C SER A 233 111.65 -7.94 103.99
N TYR A 234 110.36 -7.94 103.67
CA TYR A 234 109.55 -6.72 103.67
C TYR A 234 109.19 -6.34 105.10
N GLN A 235 109.52 -5.11 105.48
CA GLN A 235 109.30 -4.58 106.82
C GLN A 235 107.88 -4.06 107.04
N SER A 236 107.13 -3.83 105.96
CA SER A 236 105.70 -3.50 106.01
C SER A 236 104.90 -4.42 105.08
N VAL A 237 103.96 -5.14 105.66
CA VAL A 237 103.18 -6.19 104.98
C VAL A 237 101.72 -6.09 105.44
N SER A 238 100.77 -6.07 104.50
CA SER A 238 99.35 -6.11 104.81
C SER A 238 98.90 -7.52 105.23
N SER A 239 97.78 -7.60 105.96
CA SER A 239 97.06 -8.87 106.08
C SER A 239 96.61 -9.36 104.68
N PRO A 240 96.64 -10.67 104.41
CA PRO A 240 96.28 -11.19 103.11
C PRO A 240 94.76 -11.25 102.91
N VAL A 241 94.30 -10.91 101.71
CA VAL A 241 92.92 -11.06 101.24
C VAL A 241 92.78 -12.40 100.53
N VAL A 242 91.76 -13.18 100.91
CA VAL A 242 91.53 -14.53 100.37
C VAL A 242 90.37 -14.51 99.38
N LEU A 243 90.58 -15.05 98.19
CA LEU A 243 89.58 -15.20 97.15
C LEU A 243 89.54 -16.64 96.64
N THR A 244 88.39 -17.12 96.17
CA THR A 244 88.24 -18.44 95.53
C THR A 244 88.12 -18.29 94.02
N ILE A 245 88.91 -19.05 93.26
CA ILE A 245 88.90 -18.99 91.80
C ILE A 245 87.65 -19.68 91.25
N MET A 246 86.89 -19.02 90.37
CA MET A 246 85.62 -19.52 89.84
C MET A 246 85.54 -19.35 88.32
N GLN A 247 84.94 -20.31 87.61
CA GLN A 247 84.72 -20.24 86.16
C GLN A 247 83.58 -19.24 85.84
N SER A 248 83.76 -18.26 84.94
CA SER A 248 82.65 -17.43 84.43
C SER A 248 81.89 -18.14 83.31
N ALA A 249 80.57 -17.91 83.24
CA ALA A 249 79.76 -18.33 82.09
C ALA A 249 80.22 -17.59 80.81
N PRO A 250 79.80 -18.00 79.60
CA PRO A 250 80.05 -17.19 78.40
C PRO A 250 79.29 -15.86 78.46
N HIS A 251 79.92 -14.75 78.08
CA HIS A 251 79.22 -13.48 77.89
C HIS A 251 78.30 -13.46 76.66
N ILE A 252 77.21 -12.70 76.75
CA ILE A 252 76.34 -12.33 75.63
C ILE A 252 76.93 -11.10 74.95
N LEU A 253 77.36 -11.23 73.69
CA LEU A 253 77.94 -10.13 72.91
C LEU A 253 76.89 -9.24 72.26
N SER A 254 75.81 -9.84 71.75
CA SER A 254 74.76 -9.11 71.04
C SER A 254 73.46 -9.91 70.97
N ASN A 255 72.37 -9.21 70.64
CA ASN A 255 71.13 -9.83 70.20
C ASN A 255 70.64 -9.23 68.88
N THR A 256 69.75 -9.97 68.21
CA THR A 256 69.00 -9.46 67.06
C THR A 256 67.55 -9.85 67.21
N VAL A 257 66.65 -8.87 67.20
CA VAL A 257 65.23 -9.06 67.47
C VAL A 257 64.42 -9.01 66.18
N ASN A 258 63.58 -10.02 65.97
CA ASN A 258 62.55 -10.02 64.93
C ASN A 258 61.19 -9.69 65.56
N LYS A 259 60.56 -8.62 65.06
CA LYS A 259 59.20 -8.21 65.41
C LYS A 259 58.17 -9.30 65.05
N THR A 260 56.99 -9.24 65.65
CA THR A 260 55.88 -10.13 65.26
C THR A 260 55.39 -9.83 63.85
N ARG A 261 54.80 -10.82 63.19
CA ARG A 261 54.32 -10.71 61.80
C ARG A 261 53.10 -9.79 61.69
N CYS A 262 52.15 -9.93 62.62
CA CYS A 262 50.97 -9.07 62.75
C CYS A 262 50.93 -8.43 64.15
N SER A 263 50.09 -7.41 64.30
CA SER A 263 49.97 -6.64 65.56
C SER A 263 49.51 -7.46 66.76
N ASP A 264 48.95 -8.64 66.50
CA ASP A 264 48.26 -9.52 67.44
C ASP A 264 48.80 -10.97 67.43
N THR A 265 49.88 -11.24 66.70
CA THR A 265 50.55 -12.55 66.72
C THR A 265 51.63 -12.62 67.80
N THR A 266 52.03 -13.83 68.17
CA THR A 266 53.06 -14.10 69.19
C THR A 266 54.32 -14.73 68.59
N ASP A 267 54.59 -14.49 67.31
CA ASP A 267 55.63 -15.15 66.53
C ASP A 267 56.97 -14.37 66.47
N GLY A 268 57.20 -13.47 67.41
CA GLY A 268 58.46 -12.74 67.52
C GLY A 268 59.61 -13.65 67.94
N SER A 269 60.85 -13.24 67.67
CA SER A 269 62.03 -14.03 68.04
C SER A 269 63.23 -13.16 68.38
N VAL A 270 64.17 -13.69 69.16
CA VAL A 270 65.49 -13.09 69.40
C VAL A 270 66.60 -14.09 69.10
N VAL A 271 67.66 -13.64 68.44
CA VAL A 271 68.91 -14.40 68.28
C VAL A 271 69.92 -13.84 69.28
N LEU A 272 70.51 -14.69 70.12
CA LEU A 272 71.54 -14.35 71.10
C LEU A 272 72.90 -14.85 70.61
N ASN A 273 73.93 -14.01 70.67
CA ASN A 273 75.29 -14.36 70.28
C ASN A 273 76.22 -14.30 71.50
N PHE A 274 76.95 -15.39 71.76
CA PHE A 274 77.84 -15.59 72.91
C PHE A 274 79.31 -15.48 72.50
N GLU A 275 80.17 -15.09 73.44
CA GLU A 275 81.61 -14.86 73.18
C GLU A 275 82.40 -16.13 72.84
N ARG A 276 81.95 -17.29 73.34
CA ARG A 276 82.57 -18.59 73.17
C ARG A 276 81.54 -19.71 73.25
N SER A 277 81.88 -20.87 72.70
CA SER A 277 81.17 -22.12 72.98
C SER A 277 81.43 -22.58 74.42
N LEU A 278 80.60 -23.49 74.90
CA LEU A 278 80.79 -24.08 76.24
C LEU A 278 82.04 -24.97 76.26
N ILE A 279 82.78 -24.94 77.37
CA ILE A 279 83.91 -25.84 77.61
C ILE A 279 83.43 -27.20 78.17
N ALA A 280 84.30 -28.20 78.18
CA ALA A 280 83.95 -29.52 78.70
C ALA A 280 83.49 -29.43 80.16
N ASN A 281 82.39 -30.12 80.51
CA ASN A 281 81.72 -30.09 81.82
C ASN A 281 81.09 -28.74 82.21
N GLU A 282 80.93 -27.81 81.26
CA GLU A 282 80.15 -26.59 81.43
C GLU A 282 78.71 -26.78 80.90
N THR A 283 77.73 -26.32 81.67
CA THR A 283 76.31 -26.29 81.28
C THR A 283 75.79 -24.86 81.35
N LEU A 284 74.86 -24.48 80.48
CA LEU A 284 74.26 -23.14 80.49
C LEU A 284 72.75 -23.22 80.36
N LYS A 285 72.06 -22.52 81.26
CA LYS A 285 70.63 -22.29 81.24
C LYS A 285 70.35 -20.80 81.08
N ILE A 286 69.25 -20.48 80.42
CA ILE A 286 68.72 -19.12 80.31
C ILE A 286 67.43 -19.02 81.10
N SER A 287 67.25 -17.87 81.76
CA SER A 287 66.02 -17.48 82.45
C SER A 287 65.50 -16.20 81.82
N LEU A 288 64.36 -16.29 81.14
CA LEU A 288 63.70 -15.17 80.47
C LEU A 288 62.47 -14.74 81.27
N VAL A 289 62.41 -13.45 81.59
CA VAL A 289 61.26 -12.80 82.23
C VAL A 289 60.74 -11.71 81.31
N ASN A 290 59.42 -11.64 81.13
CA ASN A 290 58.78 -10.50 80.49
C ASN A 290 58.65 -9.40 81.54
N THR A 291 59.37 -8.30 81.35
CA THR A 291 59.46 -7.22 82.34
C THR A 291 58.23 -6.32 82.35
N ASP A 292 57.40 -6.34 81.31
CA ASP A 292 56.13 -5.61 81.30
C ASP A 292 55.07 -6.28 82.19
N THR A 293 55.06 -7.62 82.22
CA THR A 293 54.07 -8.41 82.97
C THR A 293 54.62 -8.97 84.29
N GLY A 294 55.95 -8.99 84.46
CA GLY A 294 56.63 -9.64 85.57
C GLY A 294 56.60 -11.18 85.50
N ALA A 295 56.05 -11.76 84.43
CA ALA A 295 55.91 -13.20 84.29
C ALA A 295 57.22 -13.85 83.82
N ALA A 296 57.58 -14.97 84.44
CA ALA A 296 58.61 -15.86 83.90
C ALA A 296 58.09 -16.46 82.59
N VAL A 297 58.81 -16.21 81.50
CA VAL A 297 58.43 -16.63 80.15
C VAL A 297 58.99 -18.00 79.87
N LEU A 298 60.28 -18.19 80.18
CA LEU A 298 60.99 -19.42 79.84
C LEU A 298 62.22 -19.61 80.73
N ASN A 299 62.39 -20.84 81.23
CA ASN A 299 63.66 -21.32 81.77
C ASN A 299 64.10 -22.50 80.90
N GLN A 300 65.21 -22.35 80.16
CA GLN A 300 65.63 -23.35 79.19
C GLN A 300 67.09 -23.72 79.36
N ASP A 301 67.37 -25.02 79.33
CA ASP A 301 68.72 -25.55 79.17
C ASP A 301 69.14 -25.44 77.69
N ILE A 302 70.21 -24.69 77.46
CA ILE A 302 70.76 -24.47 76.11
C ILE A 302 72.16 -25.09 75.96
N THR A 303 72.52 -26.01 76.86
CA THR A 303 73.83 -26.64 76.89
C THR A 303 74.14 -27.31 75.55
N SER A 304 73.25 -28.17 75.05
CA SER A 304 73.50 -28.92 73.80
C SER A 304 73.70 -28.02 72.57
N GLN A 305 73.01 -26.88 72.55
CA GLN A 305 73.03 -25.92 71.45
C GLN A 305 74.34 -25.14 71.42
N LEU A 306 74.87 -24.77 72.59
CA LEU A 306 76.11 -23.98 72.71
C LEU A 306 77.39 -24.82 72.86
N GLN A 307 77.30 -26.15 72.88
CA GLN A 307 78.48 -27.03 72.78
C GLN A 307 79.19 -26.86 71.43
N ASN A 308 78.45 -26.63 70.33
CA ASN A 308 78.99 -26.53 68.97
C ASN A 308 78.64 -25.22 68.24
N SER A 309 77.99 -24.26 68.92
CA SER A 309 77.58 -22.97 68.35
C SER A 309 77.87 -21.85 69.34
N THR A 310 78.05 -20.64 68.81
CA THR A 310 78.11 -19.40 69.58
C THR A 310 76.80 -18.60 69.50
N SER A 311 75.74 -19.14 68.88
CA SER A 311 74.44 -18.48 68.80
C SER A 311 73.27 -19.40 69.17
N PHE A 312 72.22 -18.79 69.72
CA PHE A 312 70.97 -19.45 70.09
C PHE A 312 69.77 -18.57 69.71
N THR A 313 68.78 -19.14 69.02
CA THR A 313 67.55 -18.41 68.64
C THR A 313 66.38 -18.84 69.52
N LEU A 314 65.71 -17.86 70.11
CA LEU A 314 64.49 -18.04 70.89
C LEU A 314 63.30 -17.45 70.12
N GLY A 315 62.36 -18.29 69.71
CA GLY A 315 61.15 -17.90 68.97
C GLY A 315 59.87 -17.94 69.80
N ASN A 316 58.75 -17.58 69.16
CA ASN A 316 57.40 -17.56 69.74
C ASN A 316 57.24 -16.61 70.92
N LEU A 317 57.87 -15.44 70.83
CA LEU A 317 57.77 -14.39 71.84
C LEU A 317 56.65 -13.40 71.47
N PRO A 318 55.65 -13.20 72.34
CA PRO A 318 54.70 -12.10 72.21
C PRO A 318 55.40 -10.72 72.20
N PRO A 319 54.75 -9.66 71.69
CA PRO A 319 55.24 -8.31 71.85
C PRO A 319 55.40 -7.94 73.32
N GLY A 320 56.50 -7.27 73.66
CA GLY A 320 56.81 -6.87 75.03
C GLY A 320 58.31 -6.78 75.31
N LYS A 321 58.63 -6.30 76.50
CA LYS A 321 60.00 -6.17 77.00
C LYS A 321 60.41 -7.40 77.80
N TYR A 322 61.64 -7.81 77.59
CA TYR A 322 62.19 -9.02 78.18
C TYR A 322 63.55 -8.75 78.80
N LYS A 323 63.83 -9.44 79.91
CA LYS A 323 65.15 -9.55 80.53
C LYS A 323 65.52 -11.03 80.58
N LEU A 324 66.72 -11.34 80.09
CA LEU A 324 67.30 -12.68 80.12
C LEU A 324 68.53 -12.69 81.02
N ASP A 325 68.55 -13.59 81.98
CA ASP A 325 69.69 -13.86 82.88
C ASP A 325 70.29 -15.25 82.57
N LEU A 326 71.61 -15.36 82.60
CA LEU A 326 72.32 -16.64 82.43
C LEU A 326 72.52 -17.35 83.77
N LEU A 327 72.42 -18.68 83.75
CA LEU A 327 72.68 -19.56 84.89
C LEU A 327 73.56 -20.71 84.40
N GLY A 328 74.84 -20.71 84.79
CA GLY A 328 75.80 -21.73 84.36
C GLY A 328 76.32 -22.60 85.50
N THR A 329 76.81 -23.79 85.16
CA THR A 329 77.59 -24.62 86.07
C THR A 329 78.82 -25.17 85.38
N TYR A 330 79.93 -25.32 86.11
CA TYR A 330 81.15 -25.98 85.67
C TYR A 330 81.52 -27.06 86.69
N SER A 331 81.59 -28.32 86.24
CA SER A 331 81.84 -29.48 87.11
C SER A 331 80.93 -29.54 88.35
N SER A 332 79.64 -29.24 88.15
CA SER A 332 78.57 -29.18 89.18
C SER A 332 78.58 -27.99 90.14
N ASN A 333 79.58 -27.09 90.07
CA ASN A 333 79.57 -25.83 90.81
C ASN A 333 79.01 -24.71 89.94
N ALA A 334 78.36 -23.71 90.54
CA ALA A 334 77.89 -22.54 89.80
C ALA A 334 79.07 -21.87 89.06
N THR A 335 78.81 -21.33 87.87
CA THR A 335 79.73 -20.39 87.23
C THR A 335 79.44 -18.98 87.73
N TYR A 336 80.43 -18.10 87.65
CA TYR A 336 80.23 -16.68 87.89
C TYR A 336 79.33 -16.10 86.79
N THR A 337 78.27 -15.40 87.20
CA THR A 337 77.23 -14.82 86.33
C THR A 337 76.83 -13.41 86.74
N ASP A 338 77.53 -12.80 87.70
CA ASP A 338 77.12 -11.52 88.30
C ASP A 338 77.61 -10.29 87.52
N SER A 339 78.32 -10.48 86.41
CA SER A 339 78.74 -9.37 85.54
C SER A 339 77.66 -8.95 84.53
N PRO A 340 77.67 -7.69 84.06
CA PRO A 340 76.74 -7.21 83.04
C PRO A 340 76.74 -8.03 81.74
N GLY A 341 77.81 -8.78 81.45
CA GLY A 341 77.92 -9.62 80.26
C GLY A 341 77.06 -10.89 80.30
N HIS A 342 76.47 -11.24 81.45
CA HIS A 342 75.65 -12.44 81.63
C HIS A 342 74.14 -12.16 81.72
N THR A 343 73.72 -10.94 81.39
CA THR A 343 72.31 -10.54 81.31
C THR A 343 72.08 -9.67 80.08
N ILE A 344 70.90 -9.77 79.45
CA ILE A 344 70.51 -8.88 78.36
C ILE A 344 69.04 -8.54 78.41
N SER A 345 68.69 -7.29 78.05
CA SER A 345 67.31 -6.85 77.87
C SER A 345 67.02 -6.56 76.41
N PHE A 346 65.82 -6.90 75.94
CA PHE A 346 65.37 -6.65 74.56
C PHE A 346 63.85 -6.49 74.49
N GLU A 347 63.36 -5.91 73.39
CA GLU A 347 61.93 -5.64 73.17
C GLU A 347 61.47 -6.24 71.84
N ILE A 348 60.44 -7.11 71.91
CA ILE A 348 59.74 -7.60 70.73
C ILE A 348 58.68 -6.57 70.35
N LEU A 349 58.91 -5.88 69.24
CA LEU A 349 57.96 -4.90 68.72
C LEU A 349 56.83 -5.59 67.95
N LYS A 350 55.66 -4.93 67.88
CA LYS A 350 54.55 -5.30 67.01
C LYS A 350 54.36 -4.26 65.90
N PRO A 351 53.94 -4.65 64.68
CA PRO A 351 53.56 -3.71 63.63
C PRO A 351 52.21 -3.02 63.95
N ASP A 352 51.92 -1.90 63.29
CA ASP A 352 50.64 -1.21 63.41
C ASP A 352 49.49 -2.09 62.86
N PRO A 353 48.29 -2.10 63.49
CA PRO A 353 47.15 -2.85 62.99
C PRO A 353 46.70 -2.39 61.60
N VAL A 354 46.28 -3.33 60.75
CA VAL A 354 45.67 -2.98 59.46
C VAL A 354 44.32 -2.28 59.70
N ILE A 355 44.19 -1.07 59.17
CA ILE A 355 42.97 -0.28 59.20
C ILE A 355 42.52 0.02 57.76
N PHE A 356 41.22 0.13 57.56
CA PHE A 356 40.66 0.60 56.30
C PHE A 356 39.34 1.33 56.51
N SER A 357 38.99 2.18 55.55
CA SER A 357 37.72 2.90 55.48
C SER A 357 37.31 3.13 54.04
N MET A 358 36.01 3.36 53.83
CA MET A 358 35.49 3.82 52.54
C MET A 358 35.72 5.33 52.42
N THR A 359 36.27 5.76 51.29
CA THR A 359 36.53 7.18 51.01
C THR A 359 35.40 7.81 50.20
N SER A 360 34.83 7.08 49.25
CA SER A 360 33.65 7.50 48.50
C SER A 360 32.88 6.31 47.96
N GLN A 361 31.62 6.55 47.59
CA GLN A 361 30.79 5.61 46.87
C GLN A 361 30.06 6.34 45.74
N THR A 362 29.86 5.64 44.63
CA THR A 362 29.02 6.06 43.52
C THR A 362 27.95 4.99 43.34
N ASN A 363 26.69 5.39 43.49
CA ASN A 363 25.53 4.53 43.21
C ASN A 363 25.42 4.26 41.71
N VAL A 364 24.70 3.21 41.34
CA VAL A 364 24.39 2.92 39.93
C VAL A 364 23.54 4.05 39.37
N TYR A 365 23.91 4.55 38.19
CA TYR A 365 23.26 5.71 37.59
C TYR A 365 21.86 5.41 37.02
N CYS A 366 21.65 4.18 36.52
CA CYS A 366 20.45 3.77 35.81
C CYS A 366 19.84 2.50 36.39
N PHE A 367 18.55 2.24 36.15
CA PHE A 367 17.93 0.99 36.58
C PHE A 367 18.64 -0.22 35.96
N GLN A 368 19.01 -1.20 36.78
CA GLN A 368 19.79 -2.39 36.41
C GLN A 368 21.17 -2.09 35.79
N GLY A 369 21.76 -0.92 36.10
CA GLY A 369 23.14 -0.63 35.72
C GLY A 369 24.16 -1.36 36.60
N ASN A 370 25.39 -1.43 36.10
CA ASN A 370 26.54 -2.03 36.78
C ASN A 370 27.68 -1.02 36.95
N ASP A 371 27.41 0.28 37.01
CA ASP A 371 28.42 1.36 37.07
C ASP A 371 28.66 1.90 38.48
N GLY A 372 28.24 1.16 39.52
CA GLY A 372 28.55 1.48 40.90
C GLY A 372 30.05 1.36 41.19
N ILE A 373 30.56 2.22 42.07
CA ILE A 373 31.96 2.27 42.47
C ILE A 373 32.06 2.40 43.99
N ILE A 374 32.93 1.62 44.63
CA ILE A 374 33.31 1.79 46.03
C ILE A 374 34.81 2.10 46.09
N ALA A 375 35.18 3.27 46.63
CA ALA A 375 36.57 3.64 46.85
C ALA A 375 36.99 3.34 48.30
N LEU A 376 38.14 2.70 48.46
CA LEU A 376 38.70 2.30 49.75
C LEU A 376 40.08 2.90 49.94
N THR A 377 40.40 3.21 51.19
CA THR A 377 41.75 3.51 51.64
C THR A 377 42.12 2.60 52.81
N ALA A 378 43.35 2.11 52.84
CA ALA A 378 43.89 1.23 53.86
C ALA A 378 45.24 1.76 54.36
N GLY A 379 45.55 1.49 55.63
CA GLY A 379 46.77 1.92 56.31
C GLY A 379 47.13 0.97 57.45
N GLY A 380 48.29 1.21 58.09
CA GLY A 380 48.86 0.25 59.05
C GLY A 380 49.42 -1.00 58.35
N GLY A 381 49.89 -2.00 59.10
CA GLY A 381 50.50 -3.20 58.52
C GLY A 381 51.72 -2.91 57.64
N GLN A 382 51.87 -3.66 56.54
CA GLN A 382 53.03 -3.61 55.63
C GLN A 382 52.71 -3.05 54.23
N ASN A 383 52.22 -1.81 54.14
CA ASN A 383 52.15 -0.92 52.95
C ASN A 383 51.69 -1.50 51.59
N GLN A 384 51.08 -2.68 51.57
CA GLN A 384 50.48 -3.36 50.42
C GLN A 384 49.25 -4.11 50.92
N PHE A 385 48.08 -3.81 50.34
CA PHE A 385 46.80 -4.32 50.83
C PHE A 385 46.03 -5.08 49.76
N GLN A 386 45.19 -5.99 50.23
CA GLN A 386 44.23 -6.74 49.43
C GLN A 386 42.84 -6.57 50.02
N TYR A 387 41.82 -6.51 49.18
CA TYR A 387 40.43 -6.56 49.62
C TYR A 387 39.76 -7.86 49.18
N SER A 388 38.75 -8.27 49.93
CA SER A 388 37.81 -9.31 49.52
C SER A 388 36.40 -8.77 49.71
N ILE A 389 35.55 -8.97 48.71
CA ILE A 389 34.21 -8.41 48.65
C ILE A 389 33.19 -9.52 48.39
N THR A 390 32.01 -9.38 48.99
CA THR A 390 30.83 -10.16 48.65
C THR A 390 29.63 -9.26 48.39
N LYS A 391 28.65 -9.75 47.63
CA LYS A 391 27.37 -9.10 47.34
C LYS A 391 26.23 -9.94 47.94
N ASP A 392 25.25 -9.30 48.58
CA ASP A 392 23.97 -9.90 49.00
C ASP A 392 24.14 -11.24 49.75
N ASN A 393 25.08 -11.29 50.70
CA ASN A 393 25.43 -12.46 51.53
C ASN A 393 25.92 -13.69 50.76
N GLN A 394 26.41 -13.53 49.53
CA GLN A 394 27.13 -14.59 48.82
C GLN A 394 28.49 -14.89 49.51
N PRO A 395 29.19 -15.98 49.14
CA PRO A 395 30.57 -16.18 49.57
C PRO A 395 31.48 -15.02 49.17
N TYR A 396 32.46 -14.73 50.01
CA TYR A 396 33.53 -13.77 49.69
C TYR A 396 34.30 -14.21 48.44
N LEU A 397 34.57 -13.26 47.55
CA LEU A 397 35.46 -13.48 46.42
C LEU A 397 36.91 -13.62 46.86
N ASP A 398 37.75 -14.15 45.97
CA ASP A 398 39.18 -14.20 46.17
C ASP A 398 39.78 -12.81 46.45
N TRP A 399 40.82 -12.77 47.26
CA TRP A 399 41.50 -11.53 47.64
C TRP A 399 42.13 -10.85 46.42
N THR A 400 41.81 -9.58 46.23
CA THR A 400 42.26 -8.75 45.11
C THR A 400 43.17 -7.63 45.61
N ASP A 401 44.29 -7.41 44.91
CA ASP A 401 45.25 -6.36 45.27
C ASP A 401 44.66 -4.95 45.14
N PHE A 402 45.09 -4.05 46.02
CA PHE A 402 44.81 -2.63 45.88
C PHE A 402 45.56 -2.08 44.67
N SER A 403 44.85 -1.34 43.83
CA SER A 403 45.39 -0.76 42.58
C SER A 403 46.50 0.27 42.80
N ASN A 404 46.55 0.95 43.95
CA ASN A 404 47.56 1.98 44.23
C ASN A 404 48.01 1.94 45.70
N GLY A 405 48.74 0.89 46.07
CA GLY A 405 49.34 0.73 47.40
C GLY A 405 48.29 0.74 48.52
N ALA A 406 47.99 1.94 49.04
CA ALA A 406 47.00 2.21 50.09
C ALA A 406 45.57 2.46 49.57
N ASN A 407 45.37 2.73 48.27
CA ASN A 407 44.05 3.10 47.73
C ASN A 407 43.59 2.17 46.61
N THR A 408 42.28 1.90 46.55
CA THR A 408 41.68 1.19 45.42
C THR A 408 40.24 1.59 45.15
N GLN A 409 39.77 1.31 43.94
CA GLN A 409 38.38 1.48 43.52
C GLN A 409 37.85 0.15 43.03
N ILE A 410 36.81 -0.34 43.71
CA ILE A 410 36.04 -1.50 43.28
C ILE A 410 34.98 -0.99 42.31
N GLN A 411 35.14 -1.32 41.04
CA GLN A 411 34.30 -0.82 39.95
C GLN A 411 33.37 -1.92 39.43
N ASN A 412 32.48 -1.53 38.52
CA ASN A 412 31.52 -2.42 37.85
C ASN A 412 30.49 -3.07 38.80
N LEU A 413 30.06 -2.33 39.83
CA LEU A 413 29.14 -2.84 40.85
C LEU A 413 27.68 -2.59 40.45
N ALA A 414 26.87 -3.64 40.52
CA ALA A 414 25.41 -3.55 40.39
C ALA A 414 24.78 -3.08 41.70
N ALA A 415 23.50 -2.72 41.69
CA ALA A 415 22.79 -2.44 42.94
C ALA A 415 22.76 -3.69 43.86
N GLY A 416 22.97 -3.47 45.16
CA GLY A 416 23.05 -4.52 46.17
C GLY A 416 23.82 -4.09 47.42
N ILE A 417 23.88 -4.98 48.40
CA ILE A 417 24.63 -4.76 49.65
C ILE A 417 25.98 -5.48 49.53
N TYR A 418 27.05 -4.72 49.62
CA TYR A 418 28.42 -5.21 49.54
C TYR A 418 29.07 -5.25 50.92
N LYS A 419 29.70 -6.39 51.25
CA LYS A 419 30.50 -6.52 52.47
C LYS A 419 31.96 -6.68 52.09
N ILE A 420 32.82 -5.89 52.71
CA ILE A 420 34.23 -5.77 52.33
C ILE A 420 35.13 -6.02 53.53
N LYS A 421 36.17 -6.82 53.32
CA LYS A 421 37.28 -7.06 54.24
C LYS A 421 38.60 -6.64 53.58
N VAL A 422 39.58 -6.24 54.39
CA VAL A 422 40.92 -5.84 53.92
C VAL A 422 42.00 -6.54 54.75
N ARG A 423 43.09 -6.94 54.10
CA ARG A 423 44.31 -7.49 54.72
C ARG A 423 45.56 -6.89 54.09
N ASP A 424 46.71 -7.04 54.74
CA ASP A 424 48.00 -6.68 54.15
C ASP A 424 48.72 -7.87 53.49
N SER A 425 49.90 -7.61 52.91
CA SER A 425 50.78 -8.61 52.26
C SER A 425 51.30 -9.71 53.19
N ASN A 426 51.29 -9.48 54.51
CA ASN A 426 51.62 -10.46 55.53
C ASN A 426 50.42 -11.31 55.97
N LEU A 427 49.28 -11.18 55.28
CA LEU A 427 48.00 -11.83 55.58
C LEU A 427 47.37 -11.35 56.91
N CYS A 428 47.76 -10.17 57.40
CA CYS A 428 47.16 -9.58 58.59
C CYS A 428 45.83 -8.92 58.19
N VAL A 429 44.71 -9.49 58.65
CA VAL A 429 43.36 -8.96 58.37
C VAL A 429 43.07 -7.77 59.28
N ALA A 430 42.41 -6.74 58.76
CA ALA A 430 41.91 -5.63 59.57
C ALA A 430 40.93 -6.14 60.63
N LYS A 431 41.03 -5.64 61.86
CA LYS A 431 40.18 -6.06 62.99
C LYS A 431 39.42 -4.91 63.61
N GLU A 432 38.23 -5.22 64.14
CA GLU A 432 37.45 -4.36 65.02
C GLU A 432 37.18 -5.14 66.31
N GLY A 433 37.93 -4.82 67.37
CA GLY A 433 38.00 -5.68 68.55
C GLY A 433 38.67 -7.02 68.23
N ALA A 434 38.02 -8.13 68.57
CA ALA A 434 38.53 -9.48 68.33
C ALA A 434 38.15 -10.06 66.95
N ASN A 435 37.19 -9.46 66.26
CA ASN A 435 36.63 -9.96 65.00
C ASN A 435 37.29 -9.27 63.80
N GLU A 436 37.27 -9.95 62.64
CA GLU A 436 37.63 -9.31 61.36
C GLU A 436 36.70 -8.13 61.08
N LYS A 437 37.29 -6.99 60.74
CA LYS A 437 36.55 -5.78 60.41
C LYS A 437 35.89 -5.94 59.05
N GLU A 438 34.58 -5.77 59.02
CA GLU A 438 33.75 -5.83 57.83
C GLU A 438 32.98 -4.51 57.71
N ILE A 439 33.06 -3.84 56.55
CA ILE A 439 32.16 -2.72 56.26
C ILE A 439 31.05 -3.18 55.32
N SER A 440 29.83 -2.73 55.57
CA SER A 440 28.68 -2.94 54.68
C SER A 440 28.38 -1.65 53.92
N VAL A 441 28.39 -1.72 52.59
CA VAL A 441 28.14 -0.60 51.68
C VAL A 441 26.97 -0.95 50.79
N THR A 442 25.93 -0.11 50.75
CA THR A 442 24.76 -0.33 49.89
C THR A 442 24.90 0.52 48.63
N ILE A 443 25.00 -0.15 47.48
CA ILE A 443 24.92 0.51 46.17
C ILE A 443 23.45 0.51 45.75
N THR A 444 22.85 1.69 45.62
CA THR A 444 21.46 1.86 45.18
C THR A 444 21.37 2.12 43.68
N GLN A 445 20.17 1.97 43.12
CA GLN A 445 19.81 2.35 41.75
C GLN A 445 18.44 3.05 41.75
N PRO A 446 18.02 3.72 40.66
CA PRO A 446 16.65 4.20 40.48
C PRO A 446 15.62 3.07 40.69
N ALA A 447 14.40 3.37 41.15
CA ALA A 447 13.40 2.33 41.47
C ALA A 447 12.78 1.66 40.21
N ALA A 448 12.76 2.36 39.08
CA ALA A 448 12.28 1.88 37.79
C ALA A 448 13.08 2.53 36.65
N ALA A 449 13.17 1.87 35.49
CA ALA A 449 13.78 2.46 34.28
C ALA A 449 12.97 3.65 33.77
N ILE A 450 13.63 4.57 33.07
CA ILE A 450 12.93 5.64 32.35
C ILE A 450 12.01 5.05 31.28
N ALA A 451 10.75 5.46 31.28
CA ALA A 451 9.70 4.90 30.46
C ALA A 451 8.70 5.98 30.01
N ILE A 452 8.16 5.79 28.81
CA ILE A 452 6.99 6.52 28.30
C ILE A 452 5.88 5.47 28.16
N PRO A 453 4.98 5.32 29.14
CA PRO A 453 3.91 4.35 29.06
C PRO A 453 3.00 4.63 27.86
N THR A 454 2.69 3.62 27.06
CA THR A 454 1.76 3.76 25.92
C THR A 454 0.35 4.14 26.37
N SER A 455 -0.08 3.68 27.56
CA SER A 455 -1.38 4.03 28.17
C SER A 455 -1.51 5.50 28.58
N GLU A 456 -0.39 6.22 28.68
CA GLU A 456 -0.33 7.64 29.04
C GLU A 456 0.26 8.48 27.89
N THR A 457 0.17 7.96 26.66
CA THR A 457 0.50 8.68 25.42
C THR A 457 -0.81 8.99 24.70
N GLU A 458 -1.09 10.27 24.52
CA GLU A 458 -2.21 10.76 23.72
C GLU A 458 -1.65 11.36 22.41
N ILE A 459 -2.12 10.84 21.28
CA ILE A 459 -1.83 11.40 19.96
C ILE A 459 -3.16 11.87 19.38
N VAL A 460 -3.33 13.17 19.26
CA VAL A 460 -4.48 13.77 18.58
C VAL A 460 -4.08 14.14 17.16
N GLN A 461 -4.76 13.53 16.21
CA GLN A 461 -4.56 13.79 14.80
C GLN A 461 -5.09 15.18 14.42
N PRO A 462 -4.55 15.85 13.40
CA PRO A 462 -5.07 17.11 12.91
C PRO A 462 -6.51 16.95 12.44
N THR A 463 -7.34 17.98 12.66
CA THR A 463 -8.79 17.91 12.36
C THR A 463 -9.11 17.99 10.86
N GLY A 464 -8.10 18.12 10.01
CA GLY A 464 -8.23 18.26 8.56
C GLY A 464 -6.92 18.04 7.83
N TYR A 465 -7.00 17.72 6.55
CA TYR A 465 -5.84 17.52 5.68
C TYR A 465 -5.02 18.81 5.57
N GLY A 466 -3.72 18.74 5.85
CA GLY A 466 -2.79 19.88 5.79
C GLY A 466 -2.87 20.84 6.97
N LEU A 467 -3.72 20.59 7.97
CA LEU A 467 -3.79 21.41 9.18
C LEU A 467 -2.68 21.05 10.17
N SER A 468 -2.18 22.07 10.88
CA SER A 468 -1.16 21.94 11.93
C SER A 468 -1.78 22.11 13.31
N ASN A 469 -2.81 21.33 13.63
CA ASN A 469 -3.53 21.41 14.91
C ASN A 469 -3.65 20.06 15.65
N GLY A 470 -2.91 19.04 15.21
CA GLY A 470 -2.69 17.84 16.02
C GLY A 470 -1.74 18.12 17.18
N TYR A 471 -1.65 17.18 18.11
CA TYR A 471 -0.64 17.23 19.18
C TYR A 471 -0.26 15.83 19.65
N ILE A 472 0.95 15.71 20.19
CA ILE A 472 1.39 14.53 20.94
C ILE A 472 1.57 14.97 22.39
N SER A 473 0.87 14.34 23.32
CA SER A 473 1.06 14.52 24.76
C SER A 473 1.45 13.19 25.39
N LEU A 474 2.48 13.18 26.21
CA LEU A 474 2.95 11.96 26.86
C LEU A 474 3.55 12.23 28.24
N ARG A 475 3.50 11.20 29.07
CA ARG A 475 4.02 11.21 30.44
C ARG A 475 5.34 10.44 30.51
N VAL A 476 6.38 11.06 31.07
CA VAL A 476 7.67 10.41 31.35
C VAL A 476 7.66 9.92 32.79
N THR A 477 7.91 8.61 32.97
CA THR A 477 7.92 7.93 34.27
C THR A 477 9.25 7.20 34.49
N GLY A 478 9.63 6.97 35.75
CA GLY A 478 10.86 6.23 36.09
C GLY A 478 12.16 6.98 35.81
N GLY A 479 13.30 6.37 36.09
CA GLY A 479 14.61 7.05 36.06
C GLY A 479 14.78 8.09 37.18
N THR A 480 15.81 8.92 37.05
CA THR A 480 16.22 10.01 37.92
C THR A 480 16.01 11.34 37.19
N PRO A 481 15.03 12.16 37.61
CA PRO A 481 14.84 13.48 37.04
C PRO A 481 15.97 14.44 37.44
N ASN A 482 16.07 15.55 36.70
CA ASN A 482 16.86 16.73 37.04
C ASN A 482 16.44 17.29 38.41
N THR A 483 17.25 18.16 39.01
CA THR A 483 16.99 18.74 40.35
C THR A 483 15.69 19.52 40.46
N ASN A 484 15.15 19.99 39.33
CA ASN A 484 13.87 20.68 39.21
C ASN A 484 12.69 19.73 38.90
N GLY A 485 12.90 18.40 38.87
CA GLY A 485 11.88 17.41 38.55
C GLY A 485 11.64 17.17 37.06
N THR A 486 12.45 17.75 36.16
CA THR A 486 12.33 17.60 34.69
C THR A 486 13.25 16.53 34.13
N TYR A 487 13.13 16.20 32.85
CA TYR A 487 14.10 15.38 32.10
C TYR A 487 14.69 16.20 30.96
N ASP A 488 15.88 15.84 30.49
CA ASP A 488 16.42 16.42 29.26
C ASP A 488 15.76 15.75 28.07
N PHE A 489 15.12 16.51 27.19
CA PHE A 489 14.41 15.95 26.05
C PHE A 489 14.59 16.79 24.79
N GLU A 490 14.41 16.14 23.64
CA GLU A 490 14.51 16.76 22.33
C GLU A 490 13.50 16.12 21.37
N TRP A 491 12.72 16.96 20.70
CA TRP A 491 11.85 16.53 19.60
C TRP A 491 12.52 16.78 18.25
N ARG A 492 12.38 15.84 17.33
CA ARG A 492 12.84 15.96 15.93
C ARG A 492 11.74 15.57 14.96
N LYS A 493 11.80 16.12 13.75
CA LYS A 493 10.85 15.84 12.67
C LYS A 493 11.45 14.94 11.59
N ASP A 494 10.60 14.12 10.98
CA ASP A 494 10.81 13.28 9.78
C ASP A 494 11.79 12.12 9.95
N THR A 495 12.89 12.29 10.69
CA THR A 495 13.84 11.22 11.03
C THR A 495 14.42 11.41 12.44
N ALA A 496 15.00 10.34 12.99
CA ALA A 496 15.74 10.34 14.26
C ALA A 496 16.83 11.42 14.37
N ASN A 497 17.42 11.84 13.24
CA ASN A 497 18.46 12.86 13.14
C ASN A 497 17.97 14.12 12.39
N GLY A 498 16.67 14.26 12.20
CA GLY A 498 16.06 15.36 11.45
C GLY A 498 16.11 16.70 12.21
N PRO A 499 15.47 17.75 11.66
CA PRO A 499 15.44 19.07 12.28
C PRO A 499 14.88 19.02 13.71
N VAL A 500 15.53 19.73 14.63
CA VAL A 500 15.06 19.88 16.03
C VAL A 500 13.85 20.79 16.07
N ILE A 501 12.84 20.38 16.82
CA ILE A 501 11.62 21.15 17.08
C ILE A 501 11.80 21.87 18.42
N THR A 502 11.70 23.19 18.42
CA THR A 502 11.86 24.03 19.62
C THR A 502 10.62 24.84 19.97
N THR A 503 9.60 24.85 19.10
CA THR A 503 8.33 25.57 19.27
C THR A 503 7.17 24.60 19.46
N GLY A 504 6.06 25.05 20.04
CA GLY A 504 4.88 24.21 20.30
C GLY A 504 5.05 23.22 21.46
N ILE A 505 6.20 23.23 22.13
CA ILE A 505 6.47 22.36 23.29
C ILE A 505 5.95 23.04 24.55
N THR A 506 5.10 22.33 25.29
CA THR A 506 4.67 22.68 26.64
C THR A 506 4.98 21.53 27.58
N THR A 507 5.38 21.87 28.81
CA THR A 507 5.68 20.91 29.87
C THR A 507 5.02 21.37 31.16
N ASP A 508 4.60 20.41 31.98
CA ASP A 508 4.05 20.73 33.29
C ASP A 508 5.18 20.95 34.31
N ALA A 509 5.03 22.00 35.11
CA ALA A 509 5.99 22.33 36.15
C ALA A 509 5.72 21.49 37.41
N VAL A 510 6.62 20.54 37.67
CA VAL A 510 6.90 19.95 38.98
C VAL A 510 5.80 19.06 39.57
N ASN A 511 5.90 17.77 39.28
CA ASN A 511 5.88 16.66 40.25
C ASN A 511 6.01 15.37 39.46
N ASN A 512 6.71 14.38 40.01
CA ASN A 512 6.82 13.07 39.39
C ASN A 512 5.41 12.52 39.16
N PRO A 513 4.94 12.41 37.90
CA PRO A 513 5.71 12.40 36.65
C PRO A 513 5.54 13.61 35.69
N PHE A 514 6.54 13.80 34.82
CA PHE A 514 6.75 14.92 33.90
C PHE A 514 6.02 14.74 32.56
N THR A 515 5.13 15.65 32.20
CA THR A 515 4.40 15.65 30.92
C THR A 515 5.16 16.45 29.87
N ILE A 516 5.31 15.89 28.67
CA ILE A 516 5.80 16.60 27.48
C ILE A 516 4.67 16.63 26.47
N LYS A 517 4.23 17.83 26.09
CA LYS A 517 3.22 18.03 25.05
C LYS A 517 3.82 18.84 23.90
N LEU A 518 3.70 18.32 22.69
CA LEU A 518 4.07 18.99 21.45
C LEU A 518 2.79 19.28 20.65
N ASP A 519 2.40 20.56 20.65
CA ASP A 519 1.22 21.10 19.99
C ASP A 519 1.53 21.63 18.57
N GLY A 520 0.47 21.82 17.79
CA GLY A 520 0.56 22.49 16.49
C GLY A 520 1.13 21.59 15.39
N LEU A 521 0.89 20.29 15.48
CA LEU A 521 1.52 19.30 14.62
C LEU A 521 0.73 19.08 13.32
N PRO A 522 1.36 19.20 12.13
CA PRO A 522 0.85 18.59 10.91
C PRO A 522 1.14 17.10 10.87
N ALA A 523 0.55 16.38 9.90
CA ALA A 523 0.91 14.99 9.67
C ALA A 523 2.41 14.81 9.38
N GLY A 524 2.96 13.72 9.90
CA GLY A 524 4.37 13.40 9.77
C GLY A 524 4.87 12.49 10.88
N LYS A 525 6.17 12.18 10.81
CA LYS A 525 6.87 11.41 11.84
C LYS A 525 7.59 12.35 12.80
N TYR A 526 7.44 12.08 14.08
CA TYR A 526 8.05 12.84 15.16
C TYR A 526 8.85 11.90 16.05
N TYR A 527 10.04 12.33 16.44
CA TYR A 527 10.96 11.53 17.22
C TYR A 527 11.26 12.24 18.53
N LEU A 528 10.99 11.59 19.65
CA LEU A 528 11.33 12.10 20.97
C LEU A 528 12.53 11.34 21.53
N THR A 529 13.54 12.08 21.94
CA THR A 529 14.60 11.60 22.81
C THR A 529 14.37 12.15 24.21
N VAL A 530 14.39 11.30 25.22
CA VAL A 530 14.34 11.68 26.64
C VAL A 530 15.53 11.03 27.36
N LYS A 531 16.26 11.82 28.14
CA LYS A 531 17.46 11.41 28.87
C LYS A 531 17.28 11.67 30.36
N ASP A 532 17.68 10.69 31.15
CA ASP A 532 17.91 10.81 32.59
C ASP A 532 19.01 11.84 32.87
N LYS A 533 18.96 12.52 34.02
CA LYS A 533 20.01 13.43 34.49
C LYS A 533 21.41 12.81 34.41
N ASN A 534 21.49 11.50 34.67
CA ASN A 534 22.74 10.74 34.74
C ASN A 534 23.14 10.08 33.42
N TYR A 535 22.38 10.28 32.33
CA TYR A 535 22.57 9.61 31.04
C TYR A 535 24.01 9.72 30.50
N SER A 536 24.64 10.90 30.58
CA SER A 536 25.99 11.12 30.07
C SER A 536 27.08 10.41 30.88
N GLY A 537 26.82 10.16 32.17
CA GLY A 537 27.76 9.49 33.08
C GLY A 537 27.58 7.97 33.17
N ALA A 538 26.45 7.46 32.68
CA ALA A 538 26.14 6.03 32.70
C ALA A 538 26.94 5.23 31.68
N SER A 539 27.34 4.01 32.04
CA SER A 539 28.04 3.10 31.12
C SER A 539 27.10 2.38 30.13
N SER A 540 25.81 2.28 30.47
CA SER A 540 24.78 1.53 29.74
C SER A 540 23.82 2.44 28.96
N GLN A 541 24.37 3.50 28.34
CA GLN A 541 23.68 4.67 27.73
C GLN A 541 22.46 4.40 26.82
N LEU A 542 22.06 3.17 26.55
CA LEU A 542 20.91 2.85 25.71
C LEU A 542 20.03 1.79 26.40
N GLY A 543 18.82 2.18 26.80
CA GLY A 543 17.77 1.29 27.30
C GLY A 543 17.18 1.73 28.64
N ASN A 544 18.01 1.84 29.69
CA ASN A 544 17.52 2.04 31.07
C ASN A 544 17.75 3.46 31.63
N CYS A 545 18.57 4.27 30.95
CA CYS A 545 18.89 5.67 31.32
C CYS A 545 18.37 6.71 30.34
N GLY A 546 17.83 6.29 29.20
CA GLY A 546 17.29 7.20 28.20
C GLY A 546 16.47 6.45 27.17
N ILE A 547 15.44 7.12 26.68
CA ILE A 547 14.67 6.72 25.51
C ILE A 547 15.26 7.51 24.35
N ILE A 548 15.98 6.83 23.47
CA ILE A 548 16.61 7.47 22.31
C ILE A 548 15.69 7.31 21.11
N SER A 549 15.22 8.46 20.59
CA SER A 549 14.52 8.56 19.32
C SER A 549 13.32 7.61 19.18
N ARG A 550 12.38 7.68 20.13
CA ARG A 550 11.08 6.99 19.99
C ARG A 550 10.24 7.68 18.92
N GLU A 551 9.78 6.91 17.95
CA GLU A 551 8.92 7.38 16.85
C GLU A 551 7.46 7.51 17.30
N PHE A 552 6.83 8.59 16.87
CA PHE A 552 5.40 8.85 16.93
C PHE A 552 4.94 9.24 15.53
N THR A 553 3.81 8.69 15.09
CA THR A 553 3.20 9.03 13.80
C THR A 553 1.94 9.85 14.04
N VAL A 554 1.91 11.03 13.45
CA VAL A 554 0.71 11.86 13.34
C VAL A 554 0.19 11.67 11.93
N ASP A 555 -0.94 10.99 11.81
CA ASP A 555 -1.67 10.79 10.57
C ASP A 555 -2.61 11.97 10.32
N GLN A 556 -3.05 12.16 9.08
CA GLN A 556 -4.10 13.12 8.75
C GLN A 556 -5.22 12.43 7.95
N PRO A 557 -6.46 12.91 8.06
CA PRO A 557 -7.54 12.46 7.19
C PRO A 557 -7.24 12.76 5.73
N LEU A 558 -7.81 11.97 4.81
CA LEU A 558 -7.72 12.22 3.37
C LEU A 558 -8.25 13.63 3.04
N PRO A 559 -7.70 14.31 2.01
CA PRO A 559 -8.18 15.63 1.61
C PRO A 559 -9.68 15.57 1.29
N LEU A 560 -10.45 16.53 1.81
CA LEU A 560 -11.85 16.68 1.45
C LEU A 560 -11.93 17.14 -0.01
N ILE A 561 -12.44 16.28 -0.86
CA ILE A 561 -12.62 16.54 -2.29
C ILE A 561 -14.10 16.43 -2.59
N SER A 562 -14.66 17.49 -3.17
CA SER A 562 -16.00 17.47 -3.75
C SER A 562 -15.90 17.40 -5.27
N ASN A 563 -16.79 16.63 -5.88
CA ASN A 563 -17.03 16.61 -7.31
C ASN A 563 -18.54 16.68 -7.57
N ILE A 564 -18.93 17.08 -8.78
CA ILE A 564 -20.32 17.05 -9.24
C ILE A 564 -20.47 16.00 -10.34
N GLU A 565 -21.39 15.08 -10.16
CA GLU A 565 -21.79 14.08 -11.16
C GLU A 565 -23.19 14.36 -11.67
N ILE A 566 -23.44 14.00 -12.93
CA ILE A 566 -24.76 14.10 -13.55
C ILE A 566 -25.52 12.83 -13.19
N GLN A 567 -26.51 12.95 -12.30
CA GLN A 567 -27.39 11.85 -11.96
C GLN A 567 -28.50 11.67 -13.00
N LYS A 568 -28.95 12.78 -13.60
CA LYS A 568 -29.88 12.79 -14.74
C LYS A 568 -29.52 13.96 -15.66
N GLN A 569 -29.26 13.67 -16.93
CA GLN A 569 -29.09 14.68 -17.99
C GLN A 569 -30.40 15.44 -18.21
N ILE A 570 -30.33 16.69 -18.68
CA ILE A 570 -31.52 17.41 -19.18
C ILE A 570 -32.08 16.64 -20.38
N SER A 571 -33.38 16.34 -20.37
CA SER A 571 -33.99 15.43 -21.35
C SER A 571 -34.01 16.02 -22.76
N CYS A 572 -34.43 17.27 -22.92
CA CYS A 572 -34.56 17.91 -24.24
C CYS A 572 -33.85 19.27 -24.33
N ASN A 573 -33.39 19.61 -25.53
CA ASN A 573 -32.98 20.96 -25.84
C ASN A 573 -34.22 21.86 -25.95
N ILE A 574 -34.15 23.07 -25.39
CA ILE A 574 -35.27 24.04 -25.40
C ILE A 574 -35.73 24.42 -26.82
N ALA A 575 -34.86 24.29 -27.82
CA ALA A 575 -35.15 24.61 -29.22
C ALA A 575 -35.81 23.46 -30.01
N ASN A 576 -36.01 22.28 -29.42
CA ASN A 576 -36.76 21.19 -30.07
C ASN A 576 -38.27 21.37 -29.95
N ASP A 577 -39.02 20.72 -30.85
CA ASP A 577 -40.48 20.76 -30.87
C ASP A 577 -41.00 19.45 -30.25
N TYR A 578 -41.84 19.52 -29.22
CA TYR A 578 -42.37 18.34 -28.54
C TYR A 578 -43.77 18.61 -28.03
N GLN A 579 -44.55 17.54 -27.97
CA GLN A 579 -46.02 17.57 -27.96
C GLN A 579 -46.63 18.20 -26.70
N TYR A 580 -45.83 18.33 -25.64
CA TYR A 580 -46.18 19.02 -24.42
C TYR A 580 -44.99 19.86 -24.00
N LYS A 581 -44.96 21.15 -24.40
CA LYS A 581 -44.24 22.16 -23.62
C LYS A 581 -45.03 22.44 -22.34
N ALA A 582 -45.30 21.38 -21.57
CA ALA A 582 -45.94 21.50 -20.28
C ALA A 582 -44.90 22.15 -19.38
N ASP A 583 -45.19 23.37 -19.02
CA ASP A 583 -44.53 24.06 -17.94
C ASP A 583 -45.51 23.94 -16.76
N LEU A 584 -45.53 22.76 -16.12
CA LEU A 584 -46.48 22.46 -15.05
C LEU A 584 -46.29 23.39 -13.85
N ASN A 585 -45.10 23.98 -13.74
CA ASN A 585 -44.72 24.89 -12.66
C ASN A 585 -44.83 26.39 -13.04
N GLY A 586 -45.08 26.72 -14.31
CA GLY A 586 -45.38 28.06 -14.81
C GLY A 586 -44.18 29.01 -14.89
N ASN A 587 -42.94 28.52 -14.97
CA ASN A 587 -41.72 29.34 -14.91
C ASN A 587 -41.19 29.83 -16.27
N GLY A 588 -41.86 29.48 -17.38
CA GLY A 588 -41.48 29.84 -18.75
C GLY A 588 -40.47 28.89 -19.42
N THR A 589 -40.02 27.85 -18.74
CA THR A 589 -39.17 26.77 -19.26
C THR A 589 -39.97 25.46 -19.26
N PRO A 590 -40.00 24.70 -20.36
CA PRO A 590 -40.68 23.41 -20.35
C PRO A 590 -40.02 22.43 -19.38
N ASP A 591 -40.81 21.63 -18.66
CA ASP A 591 -40.30 20.74 -17.60
C ASP A 591 -39.21 19.77 -18.13
N GLU A 592 -39.32 19.27 -19.36
CA GLU A 592 -38.30 18.39 -19.99
C GLU A 592 -36.99 19.10 -20.37
N ALA A 593 -36.97 20.44 -20.36
CA ALA A 593 -35.78 21.28 -20.52
C ALA A 593 -35.20 21.73 -19.16
N GLU A 594 -35.79 21.30 -18.04
CA GLU A 594 -35.33 21.59 -16.68
C GLU A 594 -35.43 20.41 -15.71
N ASP A 595 -35.42 19.19 -16.24
CA ASP A 595 -35.57 17.97 -15.44
C ASP A 595 -34.23 17.33 -15.02
N GLY A 596 -33.13 18.08 -15.16
CA GLY A 596 -31.78 17.64 -14.84
C GLY A 596 -31.54 17.47 -13.33
N ILE A 597 -30.67 16.52 -12.97
CA ILE A 597 -30.29 16.24 -11.58
C ILE A 597 -28.77 16.13 -11.47
N LEU A 598 -28.18 16.97 -10.62
CA LEU A 598 -26.78 16.92 -10.23
C LEU A 598 -26.63 16.30 -8.84
N LYS A 599 -25.58 15.52 -8.64
CA LYS A 599 -25.23 14.90 -7.37
C LYS A 599 -23.82 15.31 -6.96
N ALA A 600 -23.68 15.80 -5.75
CA ALA A 600 -22.39 16.03 -5.13
C ALA A 600 -21.81 14.70 -4.65
N VAL A 601 -20.65 14.34 -5.19
CA VAL A 601 -19.87 13.17 -4.75
C VAL A 601 -18.68 13.68 -3.95
N VAL A 602 -18.59 13.22 -2.71
CA VAL A 602 -17.60 13.69 -1.75
C VAL A 602 -16.73 12.51 -1.33
N THR A 603 -15.42 12.70 -1.38
CA THR A 603 -14.43 11.74 -0.90
C THR A 603 -13.46 12.43 0.05
N GLY A 604 -12.98 11.70 1.06
CA GLY A 604 -12.11 12.26 2.11
C GLY A 604 -12.82 13.19 3.09
N GLY A 605 -12.07 13.98 3.86
CA GLY A 605 -12.59 14.74 4.99
C GLY A 605 -12.99 13.86 6.19
N VAL A 606 -13.62 14.47 7.20
CA VAL A 606 -13.95 13.80 8.47
C VAL A 606 -15.45 13.85 8.77
N GLY A 607 -16.05 12.70 9.07
CA GLY A 607 -17.43 12.61 9.56
C GLY A 607 -18.50 12.89 8.50
N THR A 608 -19.65 13.40 8.93
CA THR A 608 -20.80 13.71 8.06
C THR A 608 -20.61 15.04 7.32
N TYR A 609 -21.10 15.12 6.09
CA TYR A 609 -21.00 16.32 5.27
C TYR A 609 -22.28 17.16 5.29
N THR A 610 -22.12 18.48 5.17
CA THR A 610 -23.18 19.43 4.89
C THR A 610 -22.97 20.02 3.50
N TYR A 611 -24.06 20.25 2.76
CA TYR A 611 -24.04 20.73 1.38
C TYR A 611 -24.71 22.10 1.30
N GLN A 612 -24.23 22.95 0.40
CA GLN A 612 -24.91 24.17 -0.01
C GLN A 612 -24.69 24.37 -1.50
N TRP A 613 -25.76 24.25 -2.29
CA TRP A 613 -25.69 24.51 -3.73
C TRP A 613 -25.86 26.00 -4.05
N GLN A 614 -25.17 26.42 -5.10
CA GLN A 614 -25.17 27.77 -5.65
C GLN A 614 -25.32 27.70 -7.17
N ILE A 615 -25.90 28.75 -7.77
CA ILE A 615 -25.97 28.96 -9.21
C ILE A 615 -25.29 30.27 -9.58
N GLN A 616 -24.58 30.30 -10.71
CA GLN A 616 -23.90 31.48 -11.20
C GLN A 616 -24.86 32.41 -11.95
N ASN A 617 -25.13 33.59 -11.37
CA ASN A 617 -25.95 34.65 -11.98
C ASN A 617 -25.10 35.93 -12.11
N GLY A 618 -24.98 36.47 -13.33
CA GLY A 618 -24.20 37.70 -13.57
C GLY A 618 -22.71 37.57 -13.21
N GLY A 619 -22.14 36.36 -13.32
CA GLY A 619 -20.74 36.06 -12.99
C GLY A 619 -20.48 35.74 -11.50
N VAL A 620 -21.46 35.92 -10.62
CA VAL A 620 -21.34 35.67 -9.17
C VAL A 620 -22.18 34.45 -8.78
N PHE A 621 -21.65 33.60 -7.90
CA PHE A 621 -22.39 32.47 -7.35
C PHE A 621 -23.34 32.93 -6.24
N GLN A 622 -24.62 32.57 -6.36
CA GLN A 622 -25.67 32.85 -5.39
C GLN A 622 -26.21 31.56 -4.81
N ASN A 623 -26.50 31.51 -3.49
CA ASN A 623 -27.08 30.34 -2.85
C ASN A 623 -28.46 30.02 -3.43
N ILE A 624 -28.67 28.75 -3.77
CA ILE A 624 -30.00 28.24 -4.09
C ILE A 624 -30.69 27.95 -2.74
N ALA A 625 -31.81 28.63 -2.47
CA ALA A 625 -32.51 28.53 -1.20
C ALA A 625 -32.97 27.09 -0.93
N GLY A 626 -32.70 26.57 0.28
CA GLY A 626 -33.11 25.21 0.70
C GLY A 626 -32.27 24.06 0.13
N ALA A 627 -31.36 24.31 -0.83
CA ALA A 627 -30.57 23.28 -1.49
C ALA A 627 -29.39 22.80 -0.63
N THR A 628 -29.70 22.01 0.41
CA THR A 628 -28.76 21.52 1.43
C THR A 628 -28.51 20.01 1.37
N GLN A 629 -29.12 19.33 0.40
CA GLN A 629 -28.97 17.89 0.18
C GLN A 629 -27.79 17.59 -0.76
N SER A 630 -27.34 16.34 -0.78
CA SER A 630 -26.29 15.86 -1.69
C SER A 630 -26.72 15.82 -3.16
N THR A 631 -28.02 15.96 -3.44
CA THR A 631 -28.60 16.01 -4.78
C THR A 631 -29.35 17.31 -5.00
N LEU A 632 -29.22 17.87 -6.19
CA LEU A 632 -29.95 19.05 -6.67
C LEU A 632 -30.72 18.67 -7.94
N ALA A 633 -32.04 18.79 -7.90
CA ALA A 633 -32.96 18.37 -8.96
C ALA A 633 -33.71 19.56 -9.56
N ASN A 634 -34.44 19.30 -10.66
CA ASN A 634 -35.20 20.29 -11.44
C ASN A 634 -34.28 21.40 -11.97
N LEU A 635 -33.19 20.99 -12.62
CA LEU A 635 -32.16 21.88 -13.12
C LEU A 635 -32.27 22.11 -14.62
N THR A 636 -32.23 23.38 -14.99
CA THR A 636 -31.97 23.85 -16.36
C THR A 636 -30.47 24.13 -16.57
N THR A 637 -30.10 24.62 -17.75
CA THR A 637 -28.71 25.00 -18.06
C THR A 637 -28.19 26.09 -17.12
N GLY A 638 -26.92 25.99 -16.73
CA GLY A 638 -26.29 26.96 -15.84
C GLY A 638 -25.01 26.40 -15.21
N THR A 639 -24.21 27.27 -14.61
CA THR A 639 -23.05 26.85 -13.81
C THR A 639 -23.47 26.71 -12.35
N TYR A 640 -23.47 25.49 -11.86
CA TYR A 640 -23.80 25.14 -10.49
C TYR A 640 -22.52 24.91 -9.69
N LYS A 641 -22.47 25.41 -8.46
CA LYS A 641 -21.38 25.15 -7.51
C LYS A 641 -21.95 24.52 -6.26
N VAL A 642 -21.33 23.47 -5.76
CA VAL A 642 -21.64 22.91 -4.43
C VAL A 642 -20.52 23.26 -3.48
N LEU A 643 -20.86 23.81 -2.32
CA LEU A 643 -19.97 23.92 -1.19
C LEU A 643 -20.26 22.77 -0.25
N VAL A 644 -19.22 22.02 0.09
CA VAL A 644 -19.28 20.90 1.02
C VAL A 644 -18.46 21.26 2.24
N LYS A 645 -19.03 21.06 3.42
CA LYS A 645 -18.28 21.13 4.68
C LYS A 645 -18.35 19.80 5.40
N ASP A 646 -17.23 19.37 5.95
CA ASP A 646 -17.19 18.25 6.88
C ASP A 646 -17.53 18.68 8.32
N VAL A 647 -17.54 17.73 9.27
CA VAL A 647 -17.90 18.01 10.68
C VAL A 647 -16.93 18.98 11.37
N ASN A 648 -15.71 19.11 10.85
CA ASN A 648 -14.64 19.95 11.38
C ASN A 648 -14.53 21.31 10.66
N ASN A 649 -15.55 21.70 9.88
CA ASN A 649 -15.59 22.91 9.06
C ASN A 649 -14.54 22.98 7.94
N ASN A 650 -13.89 21.87 7.57
CA ASN A 650 -13.07 21.86 6.35
C ASN A 650 -14.00 22.01 5.15
N THR A 651 -13.63 22.87 4.19
CA THR A 651 -14.49 23.20 3.05
C THR A 651 -13.87 22.73 1.74
N ALA A 652 -14.67 22.12 0.88
CA ALA A 652 -14.35 21.88 -0.51
C ALA A 652 -15.48 22.42 -1.39
N ASP A 653 -15.15 22.82 -2.61
CA ASP A 653 -16.16 23.17 -3.59
C ASP A 653 -15.89 22.55 -4.95
N ALA A 654 -16.97 22.33 -5.68
CA ALA A 654 -16.94 21.88 -7.06
C ALA A 654 -17.92 22.70 -7.86
N GLN A 655 -17.57 23.01 -9.09
CA GLN A 655 -18.44 23.69 -10.03
C GLN A 655 -18.64 22.85 -11.29
N PHE A 656 -19.83 22.89 -11.85
CA PHE A 656 -20.22 22.17 -13.05
C PHE A 656 -21.14 23.02 -13.91
N THR A 657 -20.81 23.16 -15.20
CA THR A 657 -21.66 23.84 -16.17
C THR A 657 -22.57 22.82 -16.83
N PHE A 658 -23.85 22.85 -16.46
CA PHE A 658 -24.89 22.03 -17.06
C PHE A 658 -25.35 22.70 -18.36
N VAL A 659 -25.27 22.00 -19.48
CA VAL A 659 -25.68 22.48 -20.80
C VAL A 659 -26.84 21.64 -21.33
N PHE A 660 -27.63 22.20 -22.23
CA PHE A 660 -28.61 21.40 -22.98
C PHE A 660 -27.91 20.30 -23.81
N PRO A 661 -28.59 19.17 -24.07
CA PRO A 661 -28.15 18.24 -25.10
C PRO A 661 -28.12 18.95 -26.47
N THR A 662 -27.37 18.39 -27.43
CA THR A 662 -27.34 18.92 -28.80
C THR A 662 -28.76 18.91 -29.38
N GLN A 663 -29.13 19.94 -30.13
CA GLN A 663 -30.46 20.03 -30.72
C GLN A 663 -30.68 18.86 -31.69
N LEU A 664 -31.79 18.12 -31.53
CA LEU A 664 -32.19 17.10 -32.51
C LEU A 664 -32.52 17.77 -33.85
N ALA A 665 -31.82 17.36 -34.91
CA ALA A 665 -31.93 17.88 -36.27
C ALA A 665 -31.98 16.74 -37.29
N ILE A 666 -32.54 17.00 -38.47
CA ILE A 666 -32.66 16.01 -39.55
C ILE A 666 -32.24 16.60 -40.90
N THR A 667 -31.62 15.77 -41.74
CA THR A 667 -31.40 16.05 -43.16
C THR A 667 -32.10 14.98 -44.01
N LEU A 668 -32.76 15.40 -45.08
CA LEU A 668 -33.56 14.52 -45.94
C LEU A 668 -32.95 14.46 -47.35
N SER A 669 -33.01 13.29 -47.97
CA SER A 669 -32.67 13.10 -49.39
C SER A 669 -33.69 12.23 -50.09
N ALA A 670 -33.84 12.42 -51.40
CA ALA A 670 -34.78 11.70 -52.25
C ALA A 670 -34.11 11.31 -53.57
N SER A 671 -34.41 10.12 -54.08
CA SER A 671 -33.99 9.68 -55.42
C SER A 671 -34.91 10.22 -56.51
N THR A 672 -34.47 10.14 -57.76
CA THR A 672 -35.30 10.41 -58.93
C THR A 672 -35.86 9.11 -59.51
N ILE A 673 -37.03 9.20 -60.15
CA ILE A 673 -37.65 8.08 -60.87
C ILE A 673 -37.33 8.21 -62.37
N ALA A 674 -37.05 7.10 -63.06
CA ALA A 674 -36.61 7.11 -64.46
C ALA A 674 -37.75 7.10 -65.49
N CYS A 675 -38.89 6.46 -65.19
CA CYS A 675 -40.07 6.43 -66.05
C CYS A 675 -41.34 6.90 -65.33
N TYR A 676 -42.24 7.54 -66.06
CA TYR A 676 -43.55 7.93 -65.56
C TYR A 676 -44.30 6.72 -64.96
N SER A 677 -44.88 6.90 -63.76
CA SER A 677 -45.61 5.86 -62.99
C SER A 677 -44.79 4.65 -62.50
N GLN A 678 -43.46 4.73 -62.45
CA GLN A 678 -42.65 3.74 -61.73
C GLN A 678 -42.62 4.00 -60.21
N ASN A 679 -42.64 2.93 -59.42
CA ASN A 679 -42.51 2.96 -57.96
C ASN A 679 -41.08 2.57 -57.53
N SER A 680 -40.07 3.22 -58.11
CA SER A 680 -38.65 2.95 -57.83
C SER A 680 -37.98 4.02 -56.97
N GLY A 681 -38.75 5.03 -56.53
CA GLY A 681 -38.27 6.12 -55.70
C GLY A 681 -37.88 5.69 -54.28
N GLN A 682 -36.98 6.45 -53.68
CA GLN A 682 -36.49 6.27 -52.32
C GLN A 682 -36.40 7.63 -51.63
N VAL A 683 -36.85 7.72 -50.38
CA VAL A 683 -36.51 8.82 -49.47
C VAL A 683 -35.66 8.28 -48.33
N SER A 684 -34.73 9.09 -47.84
CA SER A 684 -33.97 8.78 -46.63
C SER A 684 -33.85 10.00 -45.73
N VAL A 685 -33.84 9.75 -44.43
CA VAL A 685 -33.63 10.73 -43.38
C VAL A 685 -32.39 10.36 -42.59
N ASN A 686 -31.53 11.36 -42.35
CA ASN A 686 -30.41 11.25 -41.45
C ASN A 686 -30.67 12.18 -40.26
N ALA A 687 -30.77 11.61 -39.06
CA ALA A 687 -31.00 12.35 -37.82
C ALA A 687 -29.68 12.52 -37.04
N THR A 688 -29.45 13.72 -36.52
CA THR A 688 -28.26 14.08 -35.74
C THR A 688 -28.66 14.88 -34.50
N GLY A 689 -27.85 14.81 -33.44
CA GLY A 689 -28.15 15.48 -32.17
C GLY A 689 -29.23 14.78 -31.34
N GLY A 690 -29.80 15.46 -30.34
CA GLY A 690 -30.73 14.88 -29.39
C GLY A 690 -30.08 13.87 -28.44
N THR A 691 -30.93 13.10 -27.76
CA THR A 691 -30.53 12.20 -26.68
C THR A 691 -30.95 10.77 -26.99
N GLY A 692 -30.06 9.99 -27.62
CA GLY A 692 -30.18 8.53 -27.76
C GLY A 692 -30.63 8.02 -29.14
N ALA A 693 -31.27 6.84 -29.15
CA ALA A 693 -31.72 6.19 -30.38
C ALA A 693 -32.93 6.90 -31.00
N TYR A 694 -33.01 6.92 -32.33
CA TYR A 694 -34.10 7.59 -33.06
C TYR A 694 -35.21 6.62 -33.47
N SER A 695 -36.43 7.11 -33.43
CA SER A 695 -37.62 6.48 -34.01
C SER A 695 -38.16 7.35 -35.14
N TYR A 696 -38.64 6.72 -36.21
CA TYR A 696 -39.12 7.40 -37.41
C TYR A 696 -40.60 7.09 -37.60
N GLN A 697 -41.35 8.06 -38.09
CA GLN A 697 -42.73 7.88 -38.53
C GLN A 697 -42.93 8.67 -39.82
N TRP A 698 -43.00 7.95 -40.94
CA TRP A 698 -43.29 8.53 -42.25
C TRP A 698 -44.80 8.62 -42.51
N ASN A 699 -45.21 9.51 -43.42
CA ASN A 699 -46.59 9.57 -43.92
C ASN A 699 -47.02 8.32 -44.72
N THR A 700 -46.07 7.41 -45.04
CA THR A 700 -46.33 6.08 -45.60
C THR A 700 -46.61 5.02 -44.53
N ASN A 701 -46.53 5.39 -43.25
CA ASN A 701 -46.52 4.51 -42.07
C ASN A 701 -45.25 3.67 -41.89
N ASP A 702 -44.18 3.97 -42.63
CA ASP A 702 -42.86 3.36 -42.40
C ASP A 702 -42.18 3.90 -41.15
N THR A 703 -41.35 3.06 -40.54
CA THR A 703 -40.60 3.39 -39.31
C THR A 703 -39.09 3.28 -39.48
N THR A 704 -38.60 3.14 -40.70
CA THR A 704 -37.18 3.03 -41.05
C THR A 704 -36.60 4.39 -41.47
N PRO A 705 -35.28 4.61 -41.32
CA PRO A 705 -34.64 5.83 -41.81
C PRO A 705 -34.63 5.96 -43.34
N THR A 706 -34.88 4.86 -44.06
CA THR A 706 -34.96 4.84 -45.53
C THR A 706 -36.22 4.09 -45.95
N VAL A 707 -36.97 4.69 -46.87
CA VAL A 707 -38.19 4.12 -47.45
C VAL A 707 -38.03 4.02 -48.96
N THR A 708 -38.28 2.84 -49.53
CA THR A 708 -38.12 2.53 -50.95
C THR A 708 -39.44 2.09 -51.57
N GLY A 709 -39.49 1.97 -52.90
CA GLY A 709 -40.70 1.53 -53.59
C GLY A 709 -41.74 2.64 -53.77
N LEU A 710 -41.29 3.88 -53.75
CA LEU A 710 -42.15 5.07 -53.70
C LEU A 710 -42.40 5.65 -55.09
N SER A 711 -43.59 6.22 -55.29
CA SER A 711 -43.94 7.01 -56.48
C SER A 711 -43.46 8.46 -56.33
N ALA A 712 -43.51 9.24 -57.41
CA ALA A 712 -43.27 10.68 -57.33
C ALA A 712 -44.30 11.34 -56.37
N GLY A 713 -43.86 12.24 -55.50
CA GLY A 713 -44.69 12.82 -54.44
C GLY A 713 -43.91 13.40 -53.26
N ASN A 714 -44.64 14.02 -52.32
CA ASN A 714 -44.10 14.59 -51.09
C ASN A 714 -44.16 13.58 -49.93
N TYR A 715 -43.05 13.46 -49.20
CA TYR A 715 -42.91 12.56 -48.07
C TYR A 715 -42.50 13.34 -46.83
N PHE A 716 -43.18 13.06 -45.71
CA PHE A 716 -42.99 13.74 -44.43
C PHE A 716 -42.56 12.72 -43.40
N VAL A 717 -41.60 13.08 -42.55
CA VAL A 717 -41.14 12.24 -41.44
C VAL A 717 -41.18 13.01 -40.13
N LEU A 718 -41.66 12.35 -39.08
CA LEU A 718 -41.48 12.75 -37.69
C LEU A 718 -40.40 11.86 -37.07
N VAL A 719 -39.38 12.47 -36.48
CA VAL A 719 -38.29 11.78 -35.78
C VAL A 719 -38.35 12.12 -34.31
N ASN A 720 -38.33 11.10 -33.45
CA ASN A 720 -38.21 11.27 -32.00
C ASN A 720 -36.95 10.59 -31.49
N ASP A 721 -36.29 11.18 -30.51
CA ASP A 721 -35.20 10.51 -29.77
C ASP A 721 -35.74 9.67 -28.59
N SER A 722 -34.82 9.05 -27.83
CA SER A 722 -35.17 8.18 -26.71
C SER A 722 -35.75 8.91 -25.48
N LYS A 723 -35.70 10.25 -25.47
CA LYS A 723 -36.27 11.12 -24.42
C LYS A 723 -37.53 11.84 -24.91
N ASN A 724 -38.06 11.44 -26.07
CA ASN A 724 -39.25 11.98 -26.71
C ASN A 724 -39.10 13.43 -27.22
N CYS A 725 -37.88 13.92 -27.42
CA CYS A 725 -37.67 15.17 -28.15
C CYS A 725 -37.96 14.93 -29.64
N LYS A 726 -38.70 15.83 -30.30
CA LYS A 726 -39.19 15.61 -31.68
C LYS A 726 -38.66 16.64 -32.68
N VAL A 727 -38.60 16.23 -33.94
CA VAL A 727 -38.35 17.09 -35.11
C VAL A 727 -39.06 16.51 -36.33
N SER A 728 -39.62 17.36 -37.20
CA SER A 728 -40.29 16.94 -38.43
C SER A 728 -39.69 17.60 -39.67
N GLY A 729 -39.76 16.93 -40.81
CA GLY A 729 -39.30 17.47 -42.09
C GLY A 729 -39.96 16.80 -43.29
N SER A 730 -39.76 17.38 -44.47
CA SER A 730 -40.34 16.91 -45.73
C SER A 730 -39.34 16.92 -46.88
N THR A 731 -39.48 15.98 -47.82
CA THR A 731 -38.74 15.94 -49.09
C THR A 731 -39.63 15.43 -50.23
N GLN A 732 -39.21 15.63 -51.47
CA GLN A 732 -40.00 15.30 -52.66
C GLN A 732 -39.22 14.37 -53.61
N ILE A 733 -39.88 13.31 -54.06
CA ILE A 733 -39.42 12.48 -55.17
C ILE A 733 -39.97 13.05 -56.48
N ILE A 734 -39.09 13.27 -57.47
CA ILE A 734 -39.42 13.80 -58.80
C ILE A 734 -39.28 12.69 -59.84
N GLY A 735 -40.29 12.56 -60.72
CA GLY A 735 -40.27 11.68 -61.91
C GLY A 735 -40.45 12.49 -63.20
N PRO A 736 -40.18 11.90 -64.38
CA PRO A 736 -40.33 12.59 -65.68
C PRO A 736 -41.80 12.73 -66.08
N ASP A 737 -42.07 13.64 -67.01
CA ASP A 737 -43.38 13.80 -67.64
C ASP A 737 -43.77 12.56 -68.46
N GLN A 738 -45.08 12.31 -68.57
CA GLN A 738 -45.61 11.16 -69.31
C GLN A 738 -45.23 11.20 -70.80
N LEU A 739 -44.63 10.13 -71.32
CA LEU A 739 -44.39 9.95 -72.76
C LEU A 739 -45.73 9.73 -73.49
N LEU A 740 -45.99 10.49 -74.56
CA LEU A 740 -47.24 10.50 -75.33
C LEU A 740 -47.00 10.49 -76.85
N ILE A 741 -47.91 9.84 -77.60
CA ILE A 741 -47.99 9.91 -79.07
C ILE A 741 -49.24 10.70 -79.45
N GLU A 742 -49.03 11.77 -80.21
CA GLU A 742 -50.06 12.63 -80.82
C GLU A 742 -50.20 12.34 -82.32
N ASP A 743 -51.43 12.32 -82.83
CA ASP A 743 -51.69 12.10 -84.26
C ASP A 743 -51.64 13.44 -85.00
N LEU A 744 -50.78 13.56 -86.02
CA LEU A 744 -50.77 14.74 -86.89
C LEU A 744 -51.71 14.56 -88.09
N SER A 745 -51.68 13.39 -88.74
CA SER A 745 -52.58 13.09 -89.86
C SER A 745 -52.68 11.59 -90.12
N VAL A 746 -53.88 11.11 -90.49
CA VAL A 746 -54.12 9.75 -90.98
C VAL A 746 -54.92 9.84 -92.29
N THR A 747 -54.32 9.41 -93.39
CA THR A 747 -54.88 9.48 -94.74
C THR A 747 -55.13 8.08 -95.29
N HIS A 748 -56.35 7.82 -95.74
CA HIS A 748 -56.78 6.55 -96.31
C HIS A 748 -56.44 6.43 -97.81
N PRO A 749 -56.30 5.21 -98.37
CA PRO A 749 -56.18 5.01 -99.81
C PRO A 749 -57.36 5.55 -100.63
N ILE A 750 -57.10 6.03 -101.86
CA ILE A 750 -58.10 6.75 -102.69
C ILE A 750 -59.02 5.83 -103.52
N CYS A 751 -58.49 4.72 -104.04
CA CYS A 751 -59.27 3.66 -104.69
C CYS A 751 -59.06 2.35 -103.93
N PHE A 752 -60.04 1.46 -104.00
CA PHE A 752 -59.96 0.13 -103.38
C PHE A 752 -58.66 -0.60 -103.81
N GLY A 753 -57.82 -0.95 -102.83
CA GLY A 753 -56.55 -1.66 -103.06
C GLY A 753 -55.34 -0.77 -103.40
N ALA A 754 -55.48 0.56 -103.39
CA ALA A 754 -54.38 1.48 -103.64
C ALA A 754 -53.39 1.57 -102.45
N ALA A 755 -52.11 1.87 -102.73
CA ALA A 755 -51.04 1.99 -101.75
C ALA A 755 -50.60 3.45 -101.55
N ASN A 756 -51.56 4.34 -101.33
CA ASN A 756 -51.33 5.79 -101.19
C ASN A 756 -51.84 6.38 -99.87
N GLY A 757 -52.04 5.54 -98.84
CA GLY A 757 -52.31 5.99 -97.49
C GLY A 757 -51.08 6.50 -96.75
N GLU A 758 -51.29 7.23 -95.65
CA GLU A 758 -50.24 7.86 -94.83
C GLU A 758 -50.66 7.98 -93.35
N ILE A 759 -49.73 7.79 -92.41
CA ILE A 759 -49.85 8.14 -90.99
C ILE A 759 -48.67 9.04 -90.59
N LYS A 760 -48.95 10.19 -89.96
CA LYS A 760 -47.95 11.09 -89.36
C LYS A 760 -48.24 11.31 -87.88
N ILE A 761 -47.20 11.26 -87.05
CA ILE A 761 -47.31 11.37 -85.58
C ILE A 761 -46.34 12.42 -85.01
N ASN A 762 -46.58 12.86 -83.77
CA ASN A 762 -45.69 13.68 -82.96
C ASN A 762 -45.50 13.06 -81.57
N ILE A 763 -44.35 13.28 -80.92
CA ILE A 763 -44.05 12.72 -79.59
C ILE A 763 -43.85 13.86 -78.59
N THR A 764 -44.55 13.79 -77.45
CA THR A 764 -44.43 14.75 -76.33
C THR A 764 -44.16 14.03 -75.01
N GLY A 765 -43.49 14.70 -74.06
CA GLY A 765 -43.10 14.13 -72.75
C GLY A 765 -41.98 13.06 -72.81
N GLY A 766 -41.73 12.36 -71.71
CA GLY A 766 -40.56 11.48 -71.57
C GLY A 766 -39.21 12.21 -71.73
N LYS A 767 -38.13 11.46 -71.94
CA LYS A 767 -36.78 12.04 -72.13
C LYS A 767 -36.22 11.78 -73.54
N ALA A 768 -36.03 12.82 -74.35
CA ALA A 768 -35.37 12.70 -75.65
C ALA A 768 -33.90 12.22 -75.53
N PRO A 769 -33.31 11.55 -76.55
CA PRO A 769 -33.89 11.20 -77.86
C PRO A 769 -34.87 10.01 -77.84
N TYR A 770 -35.77 9.93 -78.83
CA TYR A 770 -36.76 8.86 -78.99
C TYR A 770 -36.37 7.86 -80.10
N ASN A 771 -36.63 6.57 -79.88
CA ASN A 771 -36.57 5.51 -80.87
C ASN A 771 -37.99 5.13 -81.32
N ILE A 772 -38.32 5.27 -82.61
CA ILE A 772 -39.67 5.11 -83.16
C ILE A 772 -39.67 4.03 -84.24
N VAL A 773 -40.45 2.96 -84.04
CA VAL A 773 -40.50 1.79 -84.93
C VAL A 773 -41.95 1.41 -85.23
N TRP A 774 -42.27 1.21 -86.51
CA TRP A 774 -43.58 0.77 -86.99
C TRP A 774 -43.62 -0.74 -87.24
N SER A 775 -44.81 -1.35 -87.17
CA SER A 775 -45.01 -2.80 -87.36
C SER A 775 -44.66 -3.31 -88.76
N ASN A 776 -44.61 -2.42 -89.75
CA ASN A 776 -44.14 -2.73 -91.10
C ASN A 776 -42.61 -2.55 -91.27
N GLY A 777 -41.88 -2.30 -90.19
CA GLY A 777 -40.42 -2.13 -90.19
C GLY A 777 -39.94 -0.71 -90.51
N MET A 778 -40.84 0.25 -90.75
CA MET A 778 -40.45 1.64 -90.93
C MET A 778 -40.01 2.29 -89.61
N THR A 779 -39.15 3.30 -89.69
CA THR A 779 -38.70 4.09 -88.52
C THR A 779 -38.98 5.58 -88.73
N GLY A 780 -39.16 6.31 -87.63
CA GLY A 780 -39.44 7.75 -87.64
C GLY A 780 -40.93 8.11 -87.58
N LEU A 781 -41.23 9.41 -87.65
CA LEU A 781 -42.56 9.98 -87.36
C LEU A 781 -43.61 9.76 -88.46
N ASN A 782 -43.20 9.39 -89.68
CA ASN A 782 -44.09 9.29 -90.84
C ASN A 782 -44.05 7.89 -91.45
N ASN A 783 -45.22 7.29 -91.65
CA ASN A 783 -45.42 6.00 -92.32
C ASN A 783 -46.27 6.22 -93.58
N ILE A 784 -45.63 6.26 -94.75
CA ILE A 784 -46.22 6.75 -96.02
C ILE A 784 -46.23 5.67 -97.10
N GLY A 785 -47.14 5.76 -98.07
CA GLY A 785 -47.22 4.81 -99.19
C GLY A 785 -47.79 3.46 -98.80
N ILE A 786 -48.69 3.46 -97.82
CA ILE A 786 -49.25 2.27 -97.19
C ILE A 786 -50.65 1.95 -97.71
N LYS A 787 -51.00 0.66 -97.71
CA LYS A 787 -52.33 0.16 -98.08
C LYS A 787 -53.29 0.24 -96.88
N ALA A 788 -54.56 -0.05 -97.11
CA ALA A 788 -55.48 -0.37 -96.03
C ALA A 788 -54.90 -1.51 -95.17
N GLY A 789 -55.02 -1.39 -93.84
CA GLY A 789 -54.37 -2.29 -92.89
C GLY A 789 -54.16 -1.65 -91.52
N THR A 790 -53.63 -2.44 -90.58
CA THR A 790 -53.35 -1.99 -89.21
C THR A 790 -51.85 -1.78 -89.00
N TYR A 791 -51.48 -0.60 -88.50
CA TYR A 791 -50.11 -0.20 -88.26
C TYR A 791 -49.93 0.16 -86.79
N ASN A 792 -48.99 -0.50 -86.11
CA ASN A 792 -48.61 -0.20 -84.73
C ASN A 792 -47.29 0.56 -84.73
N VAL A 793 -47.22 1.69 -84.01
CA VAL A 793 -45.96 2.38 -83.72
C VAL A 793 -45.57 2.17 -82.26
N THR A 794 -44.32 1.77 -82.04
CA THR A 794 -43.68 1.70 -80.73
C THR A 794 -42.68 2.84 -80.59
N VAL A 795 -42.77 3.59 -79.50
CA VAL A 795 -41.91 4.74 -79.20
C VAL A 795 -41.23 4.50 -77.85
N THR A 796 -39.91 4.55 -77.82
CA THR A 796 -39.09 4.39 -76.62
C THR A 796 -38.24 5.63 -76.39
N ASP A 797 -38.23 6.17 -75.18
CA ASP A 797 -37.41 7.33 -74.81
C ASP A 797 -35.98 6.95 -74.37
N ALA A 798 -35.15 7.95 -74.05
CA ALA A 798 -33.75 7.76 -73.65
C ALA A 798 -33.56 7.07 -72.29
N ASN A 799 -34.58 7.06 -71.43
CA ASN A 799 -34.57 6.33 -70.16
C ASN A 799 -35.07 4.88 -70.33
N GLY A 800 -35.43 4.48 -71.55
CA GLY A 800 -35.92 3.13 -71.86
C GLY A 800 -37.43 2.94 -71.63
N CYS A 801 -38.19 4.01 -71.47
CA CYS A 801 -39.64 3.95 -71.27
C CYS A 801 -40.34 3.85 -72.63
N SER A 802 -41.22 2.85 -72.82
CA SER A 802 -41.89 2.58 -74.10
C SER A 802 -43.41 2.72 -74.03
N ILE A 803 -43.99 3.28 -75.09
CA ILE A 803 -45.44 3.28 -75.36
C ILE A 803 -45.71 2.82 -76.80
N PHE A 804 -46.93 2.38 -77.08
CA PHE A 804 -47.35 2.01 -78.43
C PHE A 804 -48.72 2.58 -78.80
N ARG A 805 -48.97 2.76 -80.10
CA ARG A 805 -50.27 3.22 -80.64
C ARG A 805 -50.62 2.48 -81.92
N ASN A 806 -51.89 2.13 -82.09
CA ASN A 806 -52.41 1.42 -83.26
C ASN A 806 -53.21 2.37 -84.17
N TYR A 807 -52.99 2.28 -85.47
CA TYR A 807 -53.74 2.98 -86.52
C TYR A 807 -54.35 1.97 -87.47
N THR A 808 -55.55 2.26 -87.99
CA THR A 808 -56.23 1.43 -88.99
C THR A 808 -56.57 2.28 -90.20
N LEU A 809 -56.13 1.84 -91.38
CA LEU A 809 -56.51 2.43 -92.67
C LEU A 809 -57.53 1.50 -93.34
N THR A 810 -58.62 2.05 -93.85
CA THR A 810 -59.67 1.36 -94.62
C THR A 810 -59.65 1.77 -96.10
N ASP A 811 -59.96 0.83 -96.98
CA ASP A 811 -60.23 1.11 -98.39
C ASP A 811 -61.63 1.74 -98.59
N PRO A 812 -61.84 2.55 -99.64
CA PRO A 812 -63.18 2.99 -100.06
C PRO A 812 -63.97 1.82 -100.70
N ALA A 813 -65.29 1.98 -100.81
CA ALA A 813 -66.15 0.96 -101.43
C ALA A 813 -65.77 0.70 -102.90
N GLN A 814 -65.84 -0.57 -103.34
CA GLN A 814 -65.52 -0.96 -104.71
C GLN A 814 -66.62 -0.54 -105.69
N LEU A 815 -66.25 0.15 -106.78
CA LEU A 815 -67.15 0.48 -107.89
C LEU A 815 -67.54 -0.79 -108.69
N LYS A 816 -68.84 -0.99 -108.98
CA LYS A 816 -69.39 -2.16 -109.70
C LYS A 816 -70.52 -1.75 -110.64
N VAL A 817 -70.71 -2.48 -111.75
CA VAL A 817 -71.81 -2.33 -112.72
C VAL A 817 -72.33 -3.72 -113.11
N ASP A 818 -73.65 -3.85 -113.34
CA ASP A 818 -74.35 -5.10 -113.66
C ASP A 818 -75.47 -4.84 -114.71
N LEU A 819 -75.41 -5.53 -115.84
CA LEU A 819 -76.33 -5.47 -116.96
C LEU A 819 -77.37 -6.60 -116.95
N GLY A 820 -77.27 -7.55 -116.03
CA GLY A 820 -78.15 -8.72 -115.95
C GLY A 820 -77.82 -9.82 -116.96
N SER A 821 -78.72 -10.80 -117.08
CA SER A 821 -78.54 -11.96 -117.96
C SER A 821 -78.95 -11.70 -119.41
N ASP A 822 -78.43 -12.51 -120.33
CA ASP A 822 -78.80 -12.49 -121.74
C ASP A 822 -80.31 -12.68 -121.98
N ILE A 823 -80.87 -12.00 -122.99
CA ILE A 823 -82.31 -12.03 -123.31
C ILE A 823 -82.60 -12.38 -124.77
N THR A 824 -83.72 -13.10 -125.02
CA THR A 824 -84.28 -13.34 -126.36
C THR A 824 -85.58 -12.54 -126.55
N LEU A 825 -85.61 -11.65 -127.54
CA LEU A 825 -86.78 -10.82 -127.89
C LEU A 825 -87.64 -11.52 -128.97
N CYS A 826 -88.97 -11.58 -128.80
CA CYS A 826 -89.88 -12.11 -129.83
C CYS A 826 -90.09 -11.05 -130.95
N LEU A 827 -90.64 -11.44 -132.10
CA LEU A 827 -90.70 -10.59 -133.29
C LEU A 827 -91.42 -9.25 -133.02
N GLY A 828 -90.66 -8.16 -132.97
CA GLY A 828 -91.16 -6.79 -132.77
C GLY A 828 -90.79 -6.11 -131.44
N ASP A 829 -90.15 -6.83 -130.51
CA ASP A 829 -89.86 -6.33 -129.16
C ASP A 829 -88.48 -5.61 -129.05
N THR A 830 -88.26 -4.82 -127.98
CA THR A 830 -87.01 -4.09 -127.66
C THR A 830 -86.68 -4.13 -126.15
N GLN A 831 -85.40 -3.90 -125.76
CA GLN A 831 -84.94 -3.89 -124.35
C GLN A 831 -84.10 -2.63 -124.01
N THR A 832 -84.29 -2.05 -122.83
CA THR A 832 -83.53 -0.86 -122.35
C THR A 832 -82.69 -1.19 -121.11
N TYR A 833 -81.46 -0.68 -121.05
CA TYR A 833 -80.55 -0.75 -119.89
C TYR A 833 -80.21 0.65 -119.37
N ASN A 834 -80.10 0.79 -118.04
CA ASN A 834 -79.68 2.03 -117.36
C ASN A 834 -78.67 1.69 -116.27
N VAL A 835 -77.46 2.25 -116.37
CA VAL A 835 -76.33 2.02 -115.46
C VAL A 835 -75.83 3.29 -114.79
N ASP A 836 -76.70 4.30 -114.65
CA ASP A 836 -76.34 5.54 -113.97
C ASP A 836 -75.93 5.30 -112.51
N ILE A 837 -74.70 5.67 -112.16
CA ILE A 837 -74.21 5.66 -110.78
C ILE A 837 -74.56 6.95 -110.01
N ASN A 838 -75.28 7.89 -110.65
CA ASN A 838 -75.75 9.16 -110.09
C ASN A 838 -74.62 10.04 -109.52
N GLU A 839 -73.42 9.98 -110.12
CA GLU A 839 -72.25 10.73 -109.66
C GLU A 839 -71.87 11.83 -110.66
N VAL A 840 -71.74 13.07 -110.16
CA VAL A 840 -71.37 14.23 -110.98
C VAL A 840 -69.89 14.11 -111.38
N GLY A 841 -69.63 14.03 -112.69
CA GLY A 841 -68.28 13.85 -113.24
C GLY A 841 -67.94 12.40 -113.59
N ALA A 842 -68.84 11.44 -113.32
CA ALA A 842 -68.69 10.09 -113.84
C ALA A 842 -68.87 10.06 -115.36
N THR A 843 -68.16 9.14 -116.02
CA THR A 843 -68.21 8.97 -117.49
C THR A 843 -68.61 7.55 -117.86
N TYR A 844 -69.41 7.42 -118.92
CA TYR A 844 -69.97 6.15 -119.40
C TYR A 844 -69.59 5.91 -120.86
N GLN A 845 -69.24 4.67 -121.20
CA GLN A 845 -68.96 4.27 -122.58
C GLN A 845 -69.61 2.91 -122.87
N TRP A 846 -70.65 2.90 -123.70
CA TRP A 846 -71.26 1.69 -124.26
C TRP A 846 -70.61 1.33 -125.58
N LYS A 847 -70.20 0.08 -125.72
CA LYS A 847 -69.56 -0.45 -126.92
C LYS A 847 -70.35 -1.64 -127.47
N ASP A 848 -70.43 -1.74 -128.79
CA ASP A 848 -70.96 -2.94 -129.46
C ASP A 848 -69.90 -4.05 -129.58
N GLN A 849 -70.31 -5.19 -130.13
CA GLN A 849 -69.46 -6.37 -130.38
C GLN A 849 -68.22 -6.10 -131.25
N THR A 850 -68.15 -4.96 -131.95
CA THR A 850 -66.98 -4.55 -132.74
C THR A 850 -66.06 -3.57 -132.01
N GLY A 851 -66.40 -3.23 -130.76
CA GLY A 851 -65.67 -2.29 -129.91
C GLY A 851 -65.98 -0.81 -130.18
N ASN A 852 -66.91 -0.52 -131.09
CA ASN A 852 -67.30 0.85 -131.42
C ASN A 852 -68.20 1.42 -130.33
N ILE A 853 -67.96 2.67 -129.93
CA ILE A 853 -68.81 3.36 -128.94
C ILE A 853 -70.14 3.70 -129.60
N ILE A 854 -71.22 3.09 -129.10
CA ILE A 854 -72.58 3.29 -129.58
C ILE A 854 -73.39 4.25 -128.71
N SER A 855 -72.95 4.51 -127.48
CA SER A 855 -73.54 5.52 -126.60
C SER A 855 -72.55 5.93 -125.51
N SER A 856 -72.64 7.17 -125.06
CA SER A 856 -71.98 7.70 -123.86
C SER A 856 -72.97 8.17 -122.79
N SER A 857 -74.26 7.87 -122.99
CA SER A 857 -75.32 8.08 -122.01
C SER A 857 -75.31 6.96 -120.96
N PRO A 858 -75.71 7.21 -119.70
CA PRO A 858 -75.90 6.14 -118.72
C PRO A 858 -77.02 5.15 -119.09
N SER A 859 -77.86 5.45 -120.09
CA SER A 859 -78.90 4.54 -120.59
C SER A 859 -78.83 4.29 -122.10
N ILE A 860 -79.23 3.07 -122.52
CA ILE A 860 -79.27 2.65 -123.91
C ILE A 860 -80.45 1.69 -124.17
N THR A 861 -81.08 1.80 -125.35
CA THR A 861 -82.13 0.86 -125.81
C THR A 861 -81.64 0.08 -127.01
N LEU A 862 -81.81 -1.24 -126.96
CA LEU A 862 -81.25 -2.20 -127.90
C LEU A 862 -82.37 -3.10 -128.45
N SER A 863 -82.34 -3.34 -129.76
CA SER A 863 -83.35 -4.13 -130.48
C SER A 863 -82.73 -5.12 -131.47
N LYS A 864 -81.40 -5.08 -131.61
CA LYS A 864 -80.65 -5.94 -132.52
C LYS A 864 -79.91 -6.99 -131.71
N ALA A 865 -79.83 -8.19 -132.27
CA ALA A 865 -79.00 -9.23 -131.70
C ALA A 865 -77.52 -8.82 -131.74
N GLY A 866 -76.78 -9.07 -130.66
CA GLY A 866 -75.38 -8.69 -130.50
C GLY A 866 -74.94 -8.62 -129.04
N THR A 867 -73.63 -8.50 -128.83
CA THR A 867 -72.99 -8.31 -127.51
C THR A 867 -72.68 -6.84 -127.27
N TYR A 868 -72.91 -6.36 -126.04
CA TYR A 868 -72.73 -4.97 -125.66
C TYR A 868 -72.01 -4.85 -124.31
N ILE A 869 -70.99 -3.98 -124.24
CA ILE A 869 -70.14 -3.77 -123.05
C ILE A 869 -70.30 -2.32 -122.57
N VAL A 870 -70.33 -2.10 -121.25
CA VAL A 870 -70.25 -0.76 -120.66
C VAL A 870 -69.00 -0.59 -119.79
N LEU A 871 -68.36 0.58 -119.87
CA LEU A 871 -67.29 1.04 -118.98
C LEU A 871 -67.74 2.31 -118.24
N ILE A 872 -67.60 2.30 -116.91
CA ILE A 872 -67.88 3.42 -116.02
C ILE A 872 -66.58 3.87 -115.35
N THR A 873 -66.35 5.18 -115.29
CA THR A 873 -65.28 5.81 -114.49
C THR A 873 -65.89 6.84 -113.56
N ASP A 874 -65.61 6.75 -112.25
CA ASP A 874 -66.11 7.70 -111.24
C ASP A 874 -65.33 9.04 -111.22
N SER A 875 -65.74 9.99 -110.36
CA SER A 875 -65.10 11.30 -110.28
C SER A 875 -63.68 11.29 -109.66
N LYS A 876 -63.28 10.18 -109.02
CA LYS A 876 -61.97 9.98 -108.38
C LYS A 876 -61.00 9.20 -109.26
N GLY A 877 -61.45 8.76 -110.44
CA GLY A 877 -60.66 8.02 -111.42
C GLY A 877 -60.66 6.50 -111.23
N CYS A 878 -61.53 5.95 -110.38
CA CYS A 878 -61.70 4.50 -110.24
C CYS A 878 -62.69 3.97 -111.32
N THR A 879 -62.48 2.76 -111.86
CA THR A 879 -63.20 2.24 -113.05
C THR A 879 -63.92 0.90 -112.81
N ALA A 880 -65.01 0.63 -113.55
CA ALA A 880 -65.77 -0.64 -113.55
C ALA A 880 -66.38 -0.97 -114.94
N THR A 881 -66.53 -2.25 -115.28
CA THR A 881 -67.05 -2.71 -116.60
C THR A 881 -67.97 -3.91 -116.51
N ASP A 882 -68.94 -4.05 -117.43
CA ASP A 882 -69.80 -5.24 -117.58
C ASP A 882 -70.34 -5.46 -119.01
N GLU A 883 -70.87 -6.66 -119.33
CA GLU A 883 -71.26 -7.14 -120.68
C GLU A 883 -72.62 -7.88 -120.72
N VAL A 884 -73.40 -7.73 -121.80
CA VAL A 884 -74.68 -8.45 -122.05
C VAL A 884 -74.91 -8.85 -123.51
N VAL A 885 -75.61 -9.97 -123.77
CA VAL A 885 -75.96 -10.47 -125.11
C VAL A 885 -77.48 -10.45 -125.38
N ILE A 886 -77.89 -9.96 -126.55
CA ILE A 886 -79.29 -9.96 -127.03
C ILE A 886 -79.48 -10.94 -128.20
N LYS A 887 -80.58 -11.72 -128.20
CA LYS A 887 -81.03 -12.66 -129.25
C LYS A 887 -82.45 -12.32 -129.73
N ASN A 888 -82.87 -12.79 -130.92
CA ASN A 888 -84.23 -12.59 -131.47
C ASN A 888 -84.91 -13.92 -131.91
N SER A 889 -86.23 -14.08 -131.74
CA SER A 889 -87.05 -15.24 -132.18
C SER A 889 -88.22 -14.85 -133.11
N MET A 890 -88.65 -15.77 -133.99
CA MET A 890 -89.75 -15.58 -134.96
C MET A 890 -91.11 -16.20 -134.55
N ASP A 891 -91.21 -16.84 -133.38
CA ASP A 891 -92.44 -17.54 -132.95
C ASP A 891 -93.58 -16.59 -132.53
N VAL A 892 -94.84 -17.00 -132.76
CA VAL A 892 -96.06 -16.23 -132.45
C VAL A 892 -96.90 -16.94 -131.39
N LEU A 893 -97.24 -16.24 -130.30
CA LEU A 893 -97.98 -16.77 -129.14
C LEU A 893 -99.22 -15.91 -128.80
N ASP A 894 -100.41 -16.51 -128.64
CA ASP A 894 -101.67 -15.80 -128.30
C ASP A 894 -102.67 -16.60 -127.41
N PRO A 895 -102.43 -16.72 -126.09
CA PRO A 895 -103.36 -17.39 -125.18
C PRO A 895 -104.68 -16.60 -124.98
N GLN A 896 -105.85 -17.28 -124.90
CA GLN A 896 -107.17 -16.66 -124.69
C GLN A 896 -108.11 -17.48 -123.77
N LEU A 897 -109.03 -16.80 -123.05
CA LEU A 897 -110.00 -17.42 -122.13
C LEU A 897 -111.40 -16.74 -122.11
N MET A 898 -112.44 -17.48 -121.72
CA MET A 898 -113.82 -16.99 -121.53
C MET A 898 -114.33 -17.18 -120.09
N LEU A 899 -115.16 -16.24 -119.62
CA LEU A 899 -115.85 -16.27 -118.33
C LEU A 899 -117.06 -15.32 -118.32
N THR A 900 -117.94 -15.43 -117.32
CA THR A 900 -119.01 -14.43 -117.09
C THR A 900 -118.43 -13.13 -116.56
N THR A 901 -118.99 -11.98 -116.97
CA THR A 901 -118.51 -10.66 -116.52
C THR A 901 -118.98 -10.31 -115.11
N HIS A 902 -120.12 -10.86 -114.68
CA HIS A 902 -120.68 -10.70 -113.34
C HIS A 902 -120.90 -12.05 -112.66
N ALA A 903 -120.77 -12.07 -111.34
CA ALA A 903 -121.06 -13.21 -110.48
C ALA A 903 -121.53 -12.72 -109.09
N TYR A 904 -122.17 -13.58 -108.30
CA TYR A 904 -122.55 -13.26 -106.93
C TYR A 904 -121.59 -13.88 -105.92
N VAL A 905 -121.44 -13.25 -104.75
CA VAL A 905 -120.68 -13.82 -103.63
C VAL A 905 -121.19 -15.23 -103.31
N GLU A 906 -120.27 -16.16 -103.12
CA GLU A 906 -120.49 -17.60 -102.89
C GLU A 906 -121.16 -18.38 -104.05
N SER A 907 -121.39 -17.76 -105.20
CA SER A 907 -121.82 -18.46 -106.43
C SER A 907 -120.63 -19.08 -107.18
N THR A 908 -120.84 -20.26 -107.77
CA THR A 908 -119.82 -20.92 -108.59
C THR A 908 -119.75 -20.28 -109.98
N VAL A 909 -118.55 -19.88 -110.40
CA VAL A 909 -118.23 -19.32 -111.72
C VAL A 909 -117.31 -20.28 -112.46
N VAL A 910 -117.59 -20.55 -113.74
CA VAL A 910 -116.78 -21.44 -114.58
C VAL A 910 -116.11 -20.63 -115.69
N LEU A 911 -114.80 -20.76 -115.81
CA LEU A 911 -113.96 -20.19 -116.87
C LEU A 911 -113.50 -21.30 -117.80
N VAL A 912 -113.41 -21.01 -119.10
CA VAL A 912 -113.02 -22.00 -120.13
C VAL A 912 -111.88 -21.42 -120.97
N ASN A 913 -110.85 -22.22 -121.22
CA ASN A 913 -109.75 -21.89 -122.14
C ASN A 913 -110.28 -21.93 -123.57
N THR A 914 -110.17 -20.82 -124.30
CA THR A 914 -110.63 -20.67 -125.68
C THR A 914 -109.50 -20.27 -126.63
N SER A 915 -108.24 -20.56 -126.26
CA SER A 915 -107.08 -20.25 -127.10
C SER A 915 -107.25 -20.90 -128.49
N PRO A 916 -107.17 -20.12 -129.60
CA PRO A 916 -107.45 -20.62 -130.95
C PRO A 916 -106.52 -21.79 -131.33
N THR A 917 -105.27 -21.68 -130.92
CA THR A 917 -104.25 -22.73 -130.96
C THR A 917 -103.77 -22.96 -129.54
N LYS A 918 -103.90 -24.19 -129.04
CA LYS A 918 -103.45 -24.53 -127.67
C LYS A 918 -101.92 -24.46 -127.63
N PRO A 919 -101.32 -23.53 -126.85
CA PRO A 919 -99.88 -23.49 -126.65
C PRO A 919 -99.37 -24.82 -126.11
N GLU A 920 -98.08 -25.12 -126.31
CA GLU A 920 -97.45 -26.35 -125.83
C GLU A 920 -97.72 -26.58 -124.34
N LYS A 921 -97.68 -25.49 -123.57
CA LYS A 921 -98.09 -25.48 -122.18
C LYS A 921 -98.90 -24.23 -121.86
N VAL A 922 -99.98 -24.42 -121.11
CA VAL A 922 -100.77 -23.33 -120.55
C VAL A 922 -100.79 -23.39 -119.03
N VAL A 923 -100.79 -22.22 -118.39
CA VAL A 923 -100.87 -22.10 -116.94
C VAL A 923 -101.86 -21.00 -116.59
N TRP A 924 -102.91 -21.33 -115.85
CA TRP A 924 -103.80 -20.31 -115.28
C TRP A 924 -103.07 -19.51 -114.21
N VAL A 925 -103.01 -18.20 -114.41
CA VAL A 925 -102.48 -17.20 -113.48
C VAL A 925 -103.65 -16.68 -112.65
N ILE A 926 -103.72 -17.13 -111.41
CA ILE A 926 -104.77 -16.76 -110.46
C ILE A 926 -104.12 -15.84 -109.42
N PRO A 927 -104.75 -14.70 -109.07
CA PRO A 927 -104.28 -13.86 -107.97
C PRO A 927 -104.20 -14.67 -106.68
N ASP A 928 -103.07 -14.54 -105.98
CA ASP A 928 -102.86 -15.18 -104.68
C ASP A 928 -103.62 -14.41 -103.60
N THR A 929 -104.93 -14.66 -103.51
CA THR A 929 -105.82 -14.05 -102.51
C THR A 929 -106.75 -15.09 -101.91
N PRO A 930 -107.03 -14.99 -100.60
CA PRO A 930 -107.95 -15.88 -99.90
C PRO A 930 -109.42 -15.67 -100.32
N ASP A 931 -109.73 -14.61 -101.08
CA ASP A 931 -111.10 -14.29 -101.50
C ASP A 931 -111.58 -15.15 -102.68
N ILE A 932 -110.66 -15.84 -103.37
CA ILE A 932 -110.97 -16.74 -104.47
C ILE A 932 -110.74 -18.18 -104.01
N LYS A 933 -111.80 -18.98 -104.05
CA LYS A 933 -111.75 -20.41 -103.79
C LYS A 933 -111.82 -21.18 -105.10
N VAL A 934 -110.73 -21.83 -105.49
CA VAL A 934 -110.72 -22.76 -106.62
C VAL A 934 -111.47 -24.03 -106.22
N LEU A 935 -112.55 -24.33 -106.94
CA LEU A 935 -113.31 -25.56 -106.75
C LEU A 935 -112.76 -26.69 -107.62
N ASN A 936 -112.38 -26.37 -108.87
CA ASN A 936 -111.83 -27.33 -109.82
C ASN A 936 -110.93 -26.61 -110.84
N LYS A 937 -109.85 -27.25 -111.30
CA LYS A 937 -108.88 -26.67 -112.25
C LYS A 937 -108.31 -27.72 -113.20
N THR A 938 -108.43 -27.45 -114.50
CA THR A 938 -107.81 -28.20 -115.60
C THR A 938 -107.26 -27.23 -116.65
N ASP A 939 -106.54 -27.74 -117.66
CA ASP A 939 -106.05 -26.91 -118.77
C ASP A 939 -107.17 -26.31 -119.63
N ASP A 940 -108.37 -26.93 -119.60
CA ASP A 940 -109.50 -26.57 -120.45
C ASP A 940 -110.54 -25.73 -119.71
N PHE A 941 -110.72 -25.92 -118.40
CA PHE A 941 -111.64 -25.10 -117.59
C PHE A 941 -111.20 -24.94 -116.12
N LEU A 942 -111.68 -23.88 -115.48
CA LEU A 942 -111.41 -23.48 -114.10
C LEU A 942 -112.72 -23.07 -113.41
N GLU A 943 -113.05 -23.67 -112.28
CA GLU A 943 -114.24 -23.34 -111.49
C GLU A 943 -113.84 -22.62 -110.20
N LEU A 944 -114.43 -21.46 -109.94
CA LEU A 944 -114.10 -20.58 -108.82
C LEU A 944 -115.35 -20.20 -108.03
N LYS A 945 -115.19 -19.94 -106.73
CA LYS A 945 -116.11 -19.16 -105.90
C LYS A 945 -115.40 -17.93 -105.38
N PHE A 946 -116.14 -16.85 -105.25
CA PHE A 946 -115.64 -15.60 -104.71
C PHE A 946 -116.33 -15.33 -103.39
N SER A 947 -115.56 -15.26 -102.31
CA SER A 947 -116.10 -15.04 -100.96
C SER A 947 -116.27 -13.56 -100.62
N LYS A 948 -115.86 -12.66 -101.52
CA LYS A 948 -116.07 -11.21 -101.39
C LYS A 948 -116.45 -10.57 -102.72
N THR A 949 -117.18 -9.47 -102.62
CA THR A 949 -117.44 -8.60 -103.76
C THR A 949 -116.16 -7.92 -104.22
N GLY A 950 -115.99 -7.75 -105.53
CA GLY A 950 -114.80 -7.10 -106.08
C GLY A 950 -114.56 -7.43 -107.55
N SER A 951 -113.59 -6.72 -108.15
CA SER A 951 -113.13 -7.01 -109.51
C SER A 951 -111.84 -7.83 -109.44
N TYR A 952 -111.88 -9.06 -109.95
CA TYR A 952 -110.74 -9.99 -109.96
C TYR A 952 -110.22 -10.21 -111.38
N GLU A 953 -108.90 -10.20 -111.58
CA GLU A 953 -108.26 -10.43 -112.88
C GLU A 953 -107.61 -11.82 -112.93
N ILE A 954 -108.03 -12.67 -113.88
CA ILE A 954 -107.57 -14.05 -114.04
C ILE A 954 -106.89 -14.17 -115.39
N GLY A 955 -105.71 -14.78 -115.40
CA GLY A 955 -104.88 -14.93 -116.58
C GLY A 955 -104.67 -16.36 -117.06
N LEU A 956 -104.24 -16.47 -118.31
CA LEU A 956 -103.76 -17.68 -118.96
C LEU A 956 -102.41 -17.39 -119.61
N LYS A 957 -101.35 -18.03 -119.11
CA LYS A 957 -99.98 -17.93 -119.61
C LYS A 957 -99.72 -19.04 -120.62
N GLY A 958 -99.26 -18.68 -121.81
CA GLY A 958 -98.81 -19.59 -122.86
C GLY A 958 -97.28 -19.63 -122.96
N MET A 959 -96.75 -20.77 -123.39
CA MET A 959 -95.33 -20.97 -123.69
C MET A 959 -95.21 -21.71 -125.04
N GLN A 960 -94.30 -21.25 -125.91
CA GLN A 960 -93.93 -21.95 -127.15
C GLN A 960 -92.45 -21.74 -127.45
N GLY A 961 -91.69 -22.82 -127.38
CA GLY A 961 -90.22 -22.73 -127.37
C GLY A 961 -89.74 -21.86 -126.21
N GLU A 962 -88.80 -20.96 -126.48
CA GLU A 962 -88.32 -19.99 -125.48
C GLU A 962 -89.16 -18.68 -125.45
N CYS A 963 -90.19 -18.55 -126.29
CA CYS A 963 -91.10 -17.40 -126.27
C CYS A 963 -92.25 -17.64 -125.28
N VAL A 964 -92.48 -16.66 -124.40
CA VAL A 964 -93.43 -16.76 -123.29
C VAL A 964 -94.34 -15.52 -123.26
N LYS A 965 -95.68 -15.71 -123.22
CA LYS A 965 -96.67 -14.62 -123.23
C LYS A 965 -97.88 -14.94 -122.34
N THR A 966 -98.52 -13.93 -121.75
CA THR A 966 -99.66 -14.12 -120.83
C THR A 966 -100.83 -13.20 -121.18
N PHE A 967 -102.07 -13.70 -121.11
CA PHE A 967 -103.31 -12.95 -121.39
C PHE A 967 -104.26 -12.96 -120.18
N TYR A 968 -104.98 -11.87 -119.91
CA TYR A 968 -105.79 -11.69 -118.70
C TYR A 968 -107.23 -11.21 -119.00
N LYS A 969 -108.21 -11.57 -118.15
CA LYS A 969 -109.58 -11.00 -118.14
C LYS A 969 -110.10 -10.78 -116.72
N LYS A 970 -111.09 -9.88 -116.58
CA LYS A 970 -111.71 -9.50 -115.29
C LYS A 970 -113.12 -10.03 -115.09
N VAL A 971 -113.47 -10.37 -113.85
CA VAL A 971 -114.84 -10.67 -113.36
C VAL A 971 -115.19 -9.73 -112.21
N VAL A 972 -116.44 -9.26 -112.18
CA VAL A 972 -116.99 -8.44 -111.09
C VAL A 972 -117.94 -9.29 -110.24
N VAL A 973 -117.72 -9.28 -108.93
CA VAL A 973 -118.49 -10.08 -107.96
C VAL A 973 -119.33 -9.15 -107.07
N GLU A 974 -120.63 -9.43 -106.93
CA GLU A 974 -121.64 -8.60 -106.26
C GLU A 974 -122.40 -9.34 -105.14
N GLU A 975 -123.07 -8.64 -104.22
CA GLU A 975 -123.83 -9.26 -103.12
C GLU A 975 -125.16 -9.88 -103.59
N ASN A 976 -125.53 -11.04 -103.04
CA ASN A 976 -126.78 -11.73 -103.36
C ASN A 976 -127.98 -11.16 -102.58
N THR A 977 -128.58 -10.08 -103.09
CA THR A 977 -129.73 -9.38 -102.45
C THR A 977 -131.11 -9.90 -102.89
N SER A 978 -131.18 -10.88 -103.79
CA SER A 978 -132.41 -11.33 -104.48
C SER A 978 -133.13 -12.53 -103.85
N GLY A 979 -132.72 -13.01 -102.67
CA GLY A 979 -133.36 -14.13 -101.97
C GLY A 979 -133.20 -15.50 -102.64
N ILE A 980 -132.26 -15.66 -103.57
CA ILE A 980 -131.92 -16.93 -104.20
C ILE A 980 -131.15 -17.78 -103.18
N ASN A 981 -131.65 -18.99 -102.89
CA ASN A 981 -130.97 -19.92 -101.99
C ASN A 981 -129.65 -20.39 -102.61
N THR A 982 -128.54 -19.95 -102.02
CA THR A 982 -127.17 -20.22 -102.48
C THR A 982 -126.51 -21.43 -101.80
N ASP A 983 -127.27 -22.22 -101.02
CA ASP A 983 -126.73 -23.39 -100.34
C ASP A 983 -127.73 -24.57 -100.29
N PRO A 984 -127.71 -25.48 -101.28
CA PRO A 984 -128.55 -26.68 -101.23
C PRO A 984 -127.80 -27.82 -100.53
N VAL A 985 -128.04 -27.98 -99.22
CA VAL A 985 -127.84 -29.27 -98.56
C VAL A 985 -129.00 -30.19 -98.95
N LYS A 986 -128.74 -31.01 -99.99
CA LYS A 986 -129.39 -32.26 -100.44
C LYS A 986 -130.31 -32.22 -101.68
N ALA A 987 -129.86 -33.03 -102.66
CA ALA A 987 -130.44 -33.58 -103.89
C ALA A 987 -131.30 -32.65 -104.73
N SER A 988 -130.73 -32.22 -105.87
CA SER A 988 -131.44 -31.62 -107.00
C SER A 988 -132.82 -32.22 -107.18
N ASN A 989 -133.83 -31.38 -107.40
CA ASN A 989 -135.17 -31.88 -107.70
C ASN A 989 -135.20 -32.54 -109.08
N VAL A 990 -134.17 -32.34 -109.92
CA VAL A 990 -134.02 -32.99 -111.23
C VAL A 990 -133.34 -34.35 -111.10
N ARG A 991 -134.13 -35.41 -111.18
CA ARG A 991 -133.67 -36.79 -111.26
C ARG A 991 -133.11 -37.15 -112.63
N GLU A 992 -133.67 -36.58 -113.70
CA GLU A 992 -133.26 -36.88 -115.07
C GLU A 992 -133.26 -35.60 -115.90
N PHE A 993 -132.18 -35.33 -116.63
CA PHE A 993 -132.13 -34.29 -117.65
C PHE A 993 -131.26 -34.80 -118.80
N THR A 994 -131.86 -35.32 -119.86
CA THR A 994 -131.12 -36.01 -120.93
C THR A 994 -131.63 -35.57 -122.30
N ILE A 995 -130.69 -35.42 -123.24
CA ILE A 995 -130.96 -35.01 -124.61
C ILE A 995 -130.73 -36.24 -125.49
N LEU A 996 -131.76 -36.67 -126.22
CA LEU A 996 -131.70 -37.89 -127.01
C LEU A 996 -132.27 -37.70 -128.43
N PRO A 997 -131.56 -38.16 -129.47
CA PRO A 997 -130.14 -38.53 -129.46
C PRO A 997 -129.23 -37.29 -129.32
N ASN A 998 -127.99 -37.47 -128.89
CA ASN A 998 -126.96 -36.45 -128.89
C ASN A 998 -125.59 -37.12 -129.11
N PRO A 999 -124.94 -36.99 -130.30
CA PRO A 999 -125.23 -36.02 -131.37
C PRO A 999 -126.57 -36.24 -132.09
N ASN A 1000 -127.15 -35.18 -132.65
CA ASN A 1000 -128.36 -35.24 -133.48
C ASN A 1000 -128.25 -34.36 -134.74
N LYS A 1001 -129.23 -34.45 -135.64
CA LYS A 1001 -129.33 -33.64 -136.88
C LYS A 1001 -130.34 -32.50 -136.76
N GLY A 1002 -130.47 -31.92 -135.56
CA GLY A 1002 -131.40 -30.84 -135.26
C GLY A 1002 -132.79 -31.30 -134.82
N VAL A 1003 -133.09 -32.61 -134.84
CA VAL A 1003 -134.31 -33.19 -134.26
C VAL A 1003 -133.92 -34.01 -133.04
N PHE A 1004 -134.43 -33.63 -131.87
CA PHE A 1004 -134.11 -34.26 -130.60
C PHE A 1004 -135.26 -34.07 -129.61
N LYS A 1005 -135.21 -34.79 -128.50
CA LYS A 1005 -136.11 -34.55 -127.37
C LYS A 1005 -135.31 -34.38 -126.09
N VAL A 1006 -135.84 -33.51 -125.23
CA VAL A 1006 -135.32 -33.28 -123.89
C VAL A 1006 -136.22 -34.02 -122.92
N LEU A 1007 -135.64 -34.98 -122.20
CA LEU A 1007 -136.29 -35.68 -121.10
C LEU A 1007 -135.92 -34.99 -119.80
N VAL A 1008 -136.92 -34.62 -119.03
CA VAL A 1008 -136.75 -34.04 -117.69
C VAL A 1008 -137.59 -34.81 -116.69
N GLY A 1009 -136.95 -35.44 -115.71
CA GLY A 1009 -137.60 -36.09 -114.58
C GLY A 1009 -137.31 -35.31 -113.31
N LEU A 1010 -138.35 -35.02 -112.53
CA LEU A 1010 -138.28 -34.36 -111.24
C LEU A 1010 -138.79 -35.27 -110.12
N ASP A 1011 -138.15 -35.22 -108.95
CA ASP A 1011 -138.61 -35.97 -107.77
C ASP A 1011 -139.89 -35.37 -107.15
N ILE A 1012 -140.07 -34.05 -107.27
CA ILE A 1012 -141.26 -33.28 -106.84
C ILE A 1012 -141.80 -32.47 -108.01
N ALA A 1013 -143.12 -32.46 -108.21
CA ALA A 1013 -143.77 -31.78 -109.32
C ALA A 1013 -143.52 -30.26 -109.29
N ALA A 1014 -142.86 -29.74 -110.32
CA ALA A 1014 -142.62 -28.31 -110.51
C ALA A 1014 -142.75 -27.96 -112.01
N PRO A 1015 -143.10 -26.71 -112.39
CA PRO A 1015 -143.02 -26.30 -113.79
C PRO A 1015 -141.55 -26.24 -114.22
N VAL A 1016 -141.29 -26.49 -115.50
CA VAL A 1016 -139.94 -26.44 -116.08
C VAL A 1016 -139.90 -25.54 -117.30
N LYS A 1017 -138.75 -24.88 -117.50
CA LYS A 1017 -138.44 -24.05 -118.65
C LYS A 1017 -137.17 -24.54 -119.30
N VAL A 1018 -137.18 -24.73 -120.62
CA VAL A 1018 -136.01 -25.19 -121.37
C VAL A 1018 -135.63 -24.18 -122.43
N ARG A 1019 -134.35 -23.81 -122.49
CA ARG A 1019 -133.75 -22.85 -123.42
C ARG A 1019 -132.58 -23.48 -124.17
N ILE A 1020 -132.33 -23.01 -125.39
CA ILE A 1020 -131.22 -23.49 -126.22
C ILE A 1020 -130.40 -22.27 -126.67
N VAL A 1021 -129.08 -22.33 -126.59
CA VAL A 1021 -128.16 -21.25 -126.99
C VAL A 1021 -127.09 -21.79 -127.94
N ASP A 1022 -126.85 -21.08 -129.05
CA ASP A 1022 -125.76 -21.40 -129.99
C ASP A 1022 -124.42 -20.92 -129.43
N MET A 1023 -123.39 -21.78 -129.40
CA MET A 1023 -122.08 -21.43 -128.86
C MET A 1023 -121.23 -20.54 -129.79
N MET A 1024 -121.53 -20.49 -131.09
CA MET A 1024 -120.80 -19.65 -132.03
C MET A 1024 -121.41 -18.25 -132.07
N SER A 1025 -122.72 -18.15 -132.30
CA SER A 1025 -123.39 -16.84 -132.42
C SER A 1025 -123.80 -16.24 -131.08
N HIS A 1026 -123.85 -17.04 -130.01
CA HIS A 1026 -124.38 -16.65 -128.69
C HIS A 1026 -125.88 -16.28 -128.70
N GLU A 1027 -126.61 -16.57 -129.78
CA GLU A 1027 -128.05 -16.33 -129.85
C GLU A 1027 -128.84 -17.42 -129.09
N ALA A 1028 -129.85 -16.98 -128.33
CA ALA A 1028 -130.73 -17.85 -127.57
C ALA A 1028 -132.05 -18.07 -128.31
N TYR A 1029 -132.41 -19.34 -128.50
CA TYR A 1029 -133.69 -19.74 -129.08
C TYR A 1029 -134.84 -19.60 -128.08
N PRO A 1030 -136.09 -19.42 -128.56
CA PRO A 1030 -137.26 -19.25 -127.71
C PRO A 1030 -137.39 -20.36 -126.67
N ALA A 1031 -137.62 -19.96 -125.42
CA ALA A 1031 -137.79 -20.89 -124.32
C ALA A 1031 -139.11 -21.64 -124.41
N VAL A 1032 -139.12 -22.92 -124.05
CA VAL A 1032 -140.34 -23.72 -123.90
C VAL A 1032 -140.64 -23.90 -122.41
N GLU A 1033 -141.82 -23.47 -121.97
CA GLU A 1033 -142.29 -23.61 -120.59
C GLU A 1033 -143.40 -24.67 -120.51
N MET A 1034 -143.27 -25.58 -119.54
CA MET A 1034 -144.22 -26.67 -119.29
C MET A 1034 -144.82 -26.51 -117.87
N PRO A 1035 -146.14 -26.69 -117.70
CA PRO A 1035 -146.80 -26.59 -116.40
C PRO A 1035 -146.34 -27.70 -115.44
N SER A 1036 -146.65 -27.56 -114.15
CA SER A 1036 -146.08 -28.42 -113.11
C SER A 1036 -146.34 -29.93 -113.29
N SER A 1037 -145.26 -30.73 -113.35
CA SER A 1037 -145.28 -32.20 -113.44
C SER A 1037 -143.98 -32.78 -112.86
N THR A 1038 -143.97 -34.08 -112.55
CA THR A 1038 -142.75 -34.81 -112.17
C THR A 1038 -141.99 -35.36 -113.37
N PHE A 1039 -142.56 -35.34 -114.58
CA PHE A 1039 -141.87 -35.83 -115.77
C PHE A 1039 -142.31 -35.08 -117.03
N PHE A 1040 -141.34 -34.76 -117.88
CA PHE A 1040 -141.50 -34.02 -119.12
C PHE A 1040 -140.73 -34.70 -120.24
N THR A 1041 -141.36 -34.76 -121.41
CA THR A 1041 -140.70 -35.07 -122.67
C THR A 1041 -141.00 -33.94 -123.64
N ILE A 1042 -139.99 -33.15 -123.98
CA ILE A 1042 -140.14 -31.97 -124.82
C ILE A 1042 -139.50 -32.28 -126.18
N PRO A 1043 -140.29 -32.55 -127.23
CA PRO A 1043 -139.77 -32.78 -128.57
C PRO A 1043 -139.44 -31.45 -129.26
N TYR A 1044 -138.28 -31.41 -129.91
CA TYR A 1044 -137.88 -30.33 -130.81
C TYR A 1044 -137.69 -30.92 -132.22
N SER A 1045 -138.53 -30.50 -133.15
CA SER A 1045 -138.56 -31.01 -134.53
C SER A 1045 -138.09 -30.00 -135.58
N THR A 1046 -137.61 -28.83 -135.16
CA THR A 1046 -137.09 -27.79 -136.04
C THR A 1046 -135.59 -27.96 -136.22
N SER A 1047 -135.14 -28.13 -137.47
CA SER A 1047 -133.74 -28.31 -137.87
C SER A 1047 -132.85 -27.15 -137.40
N LEU A 1048 -132.19 -27.29 -136.24
CA LEU A 1048 -131.09 -26.40 -135.83
C LEU A 1048 -129.88 -26.59 -136.78
N PRO A 1049 -129.12 -25.52 -137.10
CA PRO A 1049 -127.90 -25.63 -137.90
C PRO A 1049 -126.86 -26.55 -137.27
N ALA A 1050 -125.90 -27.04 -138.07
CA ALA A 1050 -124.76 -27.80 -137.55
C ALA A 1050 -123.92 -26.91 -136.64
N GLY A 1051 -123.75 -27.32 -135.38
CA GLY A 1051 -123.16 -26.48 -134.36
C GLY A 1051 -123.19 -27.11 -132.98
N THR A 1052 -122.46 -26.51 -132.06
CA THR A 1052 -122.53 -26.87 -130.65
C THR A 1052 -123.50 -25.92 -129.96
N TYR A 1053 -124.49 -26.49 -129.29
CA TYR A 1053 -125.52 -25.75 -128.57
C TYR A 1053 -125.46 -26.11 -127.08
N LEU A 1054 -125.88 -25.19 -126.22
CA LEU A 1054 -126.15 -25.48 -124.81
C LEU A 1054 -127.65 -25.48 -124.58
N ILE A 1055 -128.17 -26.57 -124.01
CA ILE A 1055 -129.54 -26.67 -123.53
C ILE A 1055 -129.54 -26.41 -122.03
N ILE A 1056 -130.27 -25.39 -121.64
CA ILE A 1056 -130.41 -24.93 -120.26
C ILE A 1056 -131.82 -25.33 -119.80
N LEU A 1057 -131.90 -26.16 -118.78
CA LEU A 1057 -133.12 -26.50 -118.05
C LEU A 1057 -133.18 -25.63 -116.80
N GLU A 1058 -134.27 -24.89 -116.64
CA GLU A 1058 -134.56 -24.08 -115.46
C GLU A 1058 -135.82 -24.67 -114.79
N THR A 1059 -135.69 -25.07 -113.53
CA THR A 1059 -136.84 -25.34 -112.64
C THR A 1059 -137.01 -24.14 -111.70
N ARG A 1060 -138.06 -24.13 -110.88
CA ARG A 1060 -138.34 -23.01 -109.97
C ARG A 1060 -137.14 -22.62 -109.09
N ASN A 1061 -136.29 -23.59 -108.73
CA ASN A 1061 -135.21 -23.41 -107.76
C ASN A 1061 -133.82 -23.86 -108.26
N GLU A 1062 -133.66 -24.37 -109.49
CA GLU A 1062 -132.36 -24.81 -110.01
C GLU A 1062 -132.24 -24.62 -111.53
N ALA A 1063 -131.02 -24.42 -112.04
CA ALA A 1063 -130.75 -24.37 -113.48
C ALA A 1063 -129.59 -25.30 -113.84
N LEU A 1064 -129.78 -26.14 -114.85
CA LEU A 1064 -128.82 -27.15 -115.30
C LEU A 1064 -128.54 -26.95 -116.78
N VAL A 1065 -127.28 -27.14 -117.20
CA VAL A 1065 -126.87 -26.98 -118.59
C VAL A 1065 -126.31 -28.28 -119.13
N LYS A 1066 -126.73 -28.66 -120.34
CA LYS A 1066 -126.13 -29.75 -121.11
C LYS A 1066 -125.76 -29.31 -122.49
N ARG A 1067 -124.58 -29.72 -122.93
CA ARG A 1067 -124.12 -29.52 -124.30
C ARG A 1067 -124.81 -30.50 -125.25
N MET A 1068 -125.30 -29.97 -126.36
CA MET A 1068 -125.85 -30.69 -127.49
C MET A 1068 -125.01 -30.42 -128.73
N LEU A 1069 -124.67 -31.48 -129.46
CA LEU A 1069 -124.01 -31.40 -130.75
C LEU A 1069 -125.04 -31.66 -131.83
N VAL A 1070 -125.20 -30.70 -132.73
CA VAL A 1070 -125.96 -30.83 -133.95
C VAL A 1070 -124.96 -30.99 -135.11
N GLN A 1071 -125.05 -32.11 -135.82
CA GLN A 1071 -124.18 -32.43 -136.97
C GLN A 1071 -124.85 -32.14 -138.30
#